data_AF-C7ZKJ3-F1
#
_entry.id   AF-C7ZKJ3-F1
#
_cell.length_a   1.000
_cell.length_b   1.000
_cell.length_c   1.000
_cell.angle_alpha   90.00
_cell.angle_beta   90.00
_cell.angle_gamma   90.00
#
_symmetry.space_group_name_H-M   'P 1'
#
loop_
_entity.id
_entity.type
_entity.pdbx_description
1 polymer ?
#
loop_
_entity_poly.entity_id
_entity_poly.type
_entity_poly.pdbx_seq_one_letter_code
_entity_poly.pdbx_strand_id
1 'polypeptide(L)'
;MCPSRLEPDGLPANEFSILTPNAMLGYGYNSDHFWYGIKKYRPAAIIVDSGSTDGGPYKLGMGKMTCGRGSYIRDLEPILAACFHHKIKVLIGSVGGDGSNKHVAEMLAIVSEIADREGYSFKIATIEAGIDRELIKGRLADGRVGPCGPVDPLTQEDVESAVDVRVLPDIAWHMGKIMECGGICAVPKGRSMIATMRKDSFDLTPLSPAERCTPLSVAAHTLYEKTRPDRLPGPGGVLDLDNASYEQVTEKTCRVSGAKFITTPYQVKLEGVTHLGYRTIFIGGIRDPILIGQINDFLERVRQYSQNLFPELDQSEKCRLIYHVYGQNGVMGPLESEKSTPHEIAVMGEVVAPTSELSHTIANNVRASILHFPYPGQVATTGNFASPLSPHEQDAGGVFKFSLYHLVDLNEGEETSLFPITSHQVGSTQASPTPLPILADKTFKELDNGELAPLTTKDVPNHNTELKNLARIIRSKNSGPFEMTFDVMFDQKHVYDRVKASNVLTNKTIKKLYQVKDDDILTNMYFEPALAWKCTIKRPWAQGSVGELDTLGTQQHGPLLNIMVPAFKPESNGAVDGITRTNGISKANGYGRSSFTAKHVVEEIWQGLGLPTEALSSLDLPGDDGKPQLPSSYKIGILAQSSIALSALAAAQIEALRADSSVPHVQVPAEHATVEFKSERLYILDGKSTPSPWGPIGGLHKTSDGHVRVHDSFPNHRHGILELMGLPLNATRDQLSQKISSWAAVDLENVAIDSKLATYALRSYQQWDSLPQSKALIDFPISLKQLTKGDNTGLPNRLLTAQGSGCLRGLRVLDMSRVIAAPLCGKTLAAHGADVIWVTSPNLPDLPTMDRDLGRGKRTVQLDIKRPEDKEHLLQLIKDCDVFLQGFRPGSLASYGLSPEQLLKVNPNLIFANMSAFGPEGPWSGRRGYDSLVQTCSGMNISEAEHAGEGEAARPTPCQALDHAGGYFLATGVIAALYRQAIEGGSWKVDASLAGTMKYLRSLGQYPGATGFEAKDFQKPDDVPQHYYETKDTGFGAMQAIRHSATVKGHQVGWDVMPKPLGSDKAEWL
;
A
#
# COMPACT_ATOMS: atom_id res chain seq x y z
N MET A 1 -43.64 25.88 2.17
CA MET A 1 -43.49 24.74 3.10
C MET A 1 -44.58 23.74 2.75
N CYS A 2 -44.25 22.48 2.50
CA CYS A 2 -45.23 21.39 2.44
C CYS A 2 -45.04 20.52 3.69
N PRO A 3 -46.11 20.05 4.36
CA PRO A 3 -45.98 19.18 5.52
C PRO A 3 -45.45 17.82 5.09
N SER A 4 -44.53 17.25 5.88
CA SER A 4 -44.04 15.89 5.70
C SER A 4 -45.18 14.88 5.89
N ARG A 5 -45.51 14.11 4.84
CA ARG A 5 -46.35 12.92 5.01
C ARG A 5 -45.54 11.86 5.75
N LEU A 6 -46.08 11.42 6.89
CA LEU A 6 -45.83 10.06 7.38
C LEU A 6 -46.74 9.13 6.57
N GLU A 7 -46.20 8.02 6.10
CA GLU A 7 -46.98 6.91 5.56
C GLU A 7 -47.69 6.16 6.73
N PRO A 8 -48.75 5.36 6.48
CA PRO A 8 -49.58 4.79 7.55
C PRO A 8 -48.85 3.86 8.53
N ASP A 9 -47.71 3.28 8.14
CA ASP A 9 -46.98 2.26 8.89
C ASP A 9 -45.95 2.81 9.89
N GLY A 10 -45.87 4.13 10.08
CA GLY A 10 -45.10 4.77 11.17
C GLY A 10 -43.58 4.83 10.98
N LEU A 11 -43.02 4.16 9.95
CA LEU A 11 -41.66 4.40 9.48
C LEU A 11 -41.57 5.71 8.69
N PRO A 12 -40.39 6.37 8.64
CA PRO A 12 -40.14 7.45 7.68
C PRO A 12 -40.29 6.91 6.25
N ALA A 13 -40.85 7.71 5.33
CA ALA A 13 -41.17 7.29 3.95
C ALA A 13 -39.96 6.92 3.05
N ASN A 14 -38.76 6.80 3.63
CA ASN A 14 -37.49 6.45 2.96
C ASN A 14 -36.79 5.23 3.62
N GLU A 15 -37.39 4.57 4.63
CA GLU A 15 -36.81 3.39 5.29
C GLU A 15 -37.54 2.09 4.92
N PHE A 16 -36.81 0.99 4.79
CA PHE A 16 -37.39 -0.34 4.59
C PHE A 16 -36.48 -1.46 5.13
N SER A 17 -37.07 -2.62 5.42
CA SER A 17 -36.39 -3.78 6.00
C SER A 17 -36.25 -4.94 5.00
N ILE A 18 -35.10 -5.62 5.03
CA ILE A 18 -34.77 -6.82 4.25
C ILE A 18 -34.51 -7.98 5.22
N LEU A 19 -35.08 -9.15 4.93
CA LEU A 19 -34.86 -10.39 5.68
C LEU A 19 -34.00 -11.38 4.89
N THR A 20 -32.88 -11.80 5.47
CA THR A 20 -32.08 -12.94 4.98
C THR A 20 -32.13 -14.09 5.99
N PRO A 21 -32.94 -15.13 5.75
CA PRO A 21 -33.07 -16.26 6.68
C PRO A 21 -31.81 -17.14 6.75
N ASN A 22 -31.02 -17.21 5.69
CA ASN A 22 -29.82 -18.04 5.60
C ASN A 22 -28.84 -17.48 4.55
N ALA A 23 -27.55 -17.82 4.69
CA ALA A 23 -26.49 -17.49 3.75
C ALA A 23 -26.67 -18.18 2.39
N MET A 24 -26.97 -19.48 2.42
CA MET A 24 -27.03 -20.36 1.25
C MET A 24 -28.34 -21.15 1.29
N LEU A 25 -29.18 -20.97 0.28
CA LEU A 25 -30.42 -21.72 0.13
C LEU A 25 -30.12 -23.23 0.06
N GLY A 26 -30.81 -24.02 0.89
CA GLY A 26 -30.58 -25.45 1.06
C GLY A 26 -29.78 -25.84 2.31
N TYR A 27 -29.07 -24.92 2.97
CA TYR A 27 -28.34 -25.19 4.22
C TYR A 27 -29.21 -25.17 5.49
N GLY A 28 -30.49 -24.76 5.40
CA GLY A 28 -31.45 -24.74 6.50
C GLY A 28 -31.35 -23.54 7.45
N TYR A 29 -32.50 -23.11 7.97
CA TYR A 29 -32.62 -22.04 8.97
C TYR A 29 -33.69 -22.40 10.02
N ASN A 30 -33.72 -21.66 11.14
CA ASN A 30 -34.73 -21.86 12.17
C ASN A 30 -36.06 -21.20 11.74
N SER A 31 -37.14 -21.98 11.67
CA SER A 31 -38.46 -21.53 11.22
C SER A 31 -39.08 -20.49 12.16
N ASP A 32 -38.97 -20.68 13.48
CA ASP A 32 -39.50 -19.71 14.47
C ASP A 32 -38.77 -18.37 14.39
N HIS A 33 -37.45 -18.38 14.18
CA HIS A 33 -36.67 -17.15 13.96
C HIS A 33 -37.10 -16.45 12.66
N PHE A 34 -37.35 -17.19 11.58
CA PHE A 34 -37.87 -16.65 10.33
C PHE A 34 -39.25 -16.00 10.52
N TRP A 35 -40.21 -16.73 11.10
CA TRP A 35 -41.56 -16.19 11.33
C TRP A 35 -41.60 -15.04 12.35
N TYR A 36 -40.69 -15.02 13.32
CA TYR A 36 -40.46 -13.86 14.19
C TYR A 36 -39.96 -12.66 13.39
N GLY A 37 -39.00 -12.87 12.48
CA GLY A 37 -38.54 -11.87 11.51
C GLY A 37 -39.70 -11.26 10.70
N ILE A 38 -40.55 -12.13 10.10
CA ILE A 38 -41.74 -11.72 9.35
C ILE A 38 -42.72 -10.92 10.23
N LYS A 39 -43.09 -11.46 11.40
CA LYS A 39 -44.13 -10.91 12.30
C LYS A 39 -43.70 -9.59 12.97
N LYS A 40 -42.42 -9.44 13.31
CA LYS A 40 -41.86 -8.26 13.99
C LYS A 40 -41.45 -7.14 13.04
N TYR A 41 -40.74 -7.46 11.95
CA TYR A 41 -40.10 -6.45 11.09
C TYR A 41 -40.81 -6.21 9.74
N ARG A 42 -41.85 -6.99 9.41
CA ARG A 42 -42.66 -6.89 8.18
C ARG A 42 -41.81 -6.57 6.92
N PRO A 43 -40.80 -7.39 6.59
CA PRO A 43 -39.79 -7.05 5.60
C PRO A 43 -40.39 -6.77 4.22
N ALA A 44 -39.91 -5.73 3.55
CA ALA A 44 -40.33 -5.39 2.19
C ALA A 44 -39.84 -6.42 1.16
N ALA A 45 -38.74 -7.10 1.47
CA ALA A 45 -38.22 -8.23 0.71
C ALA A 45 -37.55 -9.30 1.59
N ILE A 46 -37.70 -10.56 1.20
CA ILE A 46 -36.82 -11.67 1.60
C ILE A 46 -35.76 -11.81 0.51
N ILE A 47 -34.49 -11.80 0.89
CA ILE A 47 -33.36 -11.98 -0.03
C ILE A 47 -32.47 -13.11 0.47
N VAL A 48 -32.21 -14.09 -0.40
CA VAL A 48 -31.35 -15.25 -0.14
C VAL A 48 -30.38 -15.44 -1.31
N ASP A 49 -29.13 -15.83 -1.05
CA ASP A 49 -28.26 -16.34 -2.10
C ASP A 49 -28.35 -17.88 -2.17
N SER A 50 -27.91 -18.43 -3.29
CA SER A 50 -27.79 -19.85 -3.57
C SER A 50 -26.48 -20.16 -4.32
N GLY A 51 -25.57 -19.19 -4.46
CA GLY A 51 -24.32 -19.31 -5.21
C GLY A 51 -23.07 -19.41 -4.34
N SER A 52 -22.00 -20.00 -4.89
CA SER A 52 -20.64 -19.95 -4.34
C SER A 52 -19.64 -20.59 -5.31
N THR A 53 -18.50 -19.92 -5.52
CA THR A 53 -17.34 -20.45 -6.25
C THR A 53 -16.41 -21.31 -5.37
N ASP A 54 -16.68 -21.45 -4.07
CA ASP A 54 -15.83 -22.21 -3.12
C ASP A 54 -15.69 -23.69 -3.48
N GLY A 55 -16.69 -24.25 -4.17
CA GLY A 55 -16.67 -25.64 -4.64
C GLY A 55 -15.68 -25.92 -5.78
N GLY A 56 -14.99 -24.90 -6.30
CA GLY A 56 -14.11 -25.03 -7.45
C GLY A 56 -14.86 -25.34 -8.77
N PRO A 57 -14.13 -25.63 -9.86
CA PRO A 57 -14.69 -25.70 -11.21
C PRO A 57 -15.64 -26.89 -11.45
N TYR A 58 -15.65 -27.89 -10.56
CA TYR A 58 -16.36 -29.17 -10.76
C TYR A 58 -17.89 -29.02 -10.88
N LYS A 59 -18.53 -28.19 -10.04
CA LYS A 59 -20.01 -28.08 -10.04
C LYS A 59 -20.54 -27.45 -11.32
N LEU A 60 -19.88 -26.36 -11.75
CA LEU A 60 -20.11 -25.67 -13.01
C LEU A 60 -19.88 -26.60 -14.20
N GLY A 61 -18.74 -27.30 -14.25
CA GLY A 61 -18.41 -28.24 -15.32
C GLY A 61 -19.35 -29.45 -15.42
N MET A 62 -19.95 -29.88 -14.31
CA MET A 62 -20.94 -30.98 -14.28
C MET A 62 -22.40 -30.51 -14.36
N GLY A 63 -22.67 -29.20 -14.31
CA GLY A 63 -24.02 -28.63 -14.20
C GLY A 63 -24.84 -29.24 -13.06
N LYS A 64 -24.27 -29.30 -11.85
CA LYS A 64 -24.89 -29.89 -10.64
C LYS A 64 -25.07 -28.83 -9.54
N MET A 65 -26.26 -28.79 -8.94
CA MET A 65 -26.53 -27.95 -7.79
C MET A 65 -25.70 -28.32 -6.55
N THR A 66 -25.49 -27.35 -5.68
CA THR A 66 -24.73 -27.46 -4.43
C THR A 66 -25.44 -28.29 -3.37
N CYS A 67 -26.77 -28.23 -3.30
CA CYS A 67 -27.59 -29.07 -2.42
C CYS A 67 -28.44 -30.06 -3.24
N GLY A 68 -28.95 -31.12 -2.61
CA GLY A 68 -30.00 -31.95 -3.20
C GLY A 68 -31.36 -31.23 -3.24
N ARG A 69 -32.18 -31.50 -4.26
CA ARG A 69 -33.48 -30.82 -4.53
C ARG A 69 -34.38 -30.66 -3.27
N GLY A 70 -34.50 -31.71 -2.46
CA GLY A 70 -35.31 -31.68 -1.23
C GLY A 70 -34.87 -30.63 -0.18
N SER A 71 -33.59 -30.27 -0.14
CA SER A 71 -33.11 -29.18 0.73
C SER A 71 -33.55 -27.80 0.25
N TYR A 72 -33.63 -27.58 -1.07
CA TYR A 72 -34.14 -26.33 -1.64
C TYR A 72 -35.65 -26.21 -1.41
N ILE A 73 -36.40 -27.30 -1.59
CA ILE A 73 -37.86 -27.34 -1.33
C ILE A 73 -38.16 -26.93 0.13
N ARG A 74 -37.54 -27.61 1.10
CA ARG A 74 -37.67 -27.33 2.55
C ARG A 74 -37.39 -25.86 2.90
N ASP A 75 -36.37 -25.26 2.30
CA ASP A 75 -35.98 -23.88 2.62
C ASP A 75 -36.84 -22.83 1.90
N LEU A 76 -37.47 -23.16 0.77
CA LEU A 76 -38.34 -22.26 0.00
C LEU A 76 -39.80 -22.25 0.48
N GLU A 77 -40.32 -23.36 1.00
CA GLU A 77 -41.72 -23.47 1.46
C GLU A 77 -42.16 -22.33 2.40
N PRO A 78 -41.41 -21.96 3.47
CA PRO A 78 -41.80 -20.85 4.35
C PRO A 78 -41.68 -19.48 3.66
N ILE A 79 -40.68 -19.32 2.79
CA ILE A 79 -40.43 -18.07 2.03
C ILE A 79 -41.57 -17.80 1.05
N LEU A 80 -42.03 -18.82 0.33
CA LEU A 80 -43.14 -18.74 -0.62
C LEU A 80 -44.49 -18.54 0.10
N ALA A 81 -44.69 -19.18 1.26
CA ALA A 81 -45.86 -18.91 2.11
C ALA A 81 -45.89 -17.45 2.59
N ALA A 82 -44.76 -16.90 3.07
CA ALA A 82 -44.67 -15.51 3.48
C ALA A 82 -44.89 -14.53 2.30
N CYS A 83 -44.33 -14.85 1.13
CA CYS A 83 -44.57 -14.12 -0.12
C CYS A 83 -46.07 -14.08 -0.48
N PHE A 84 -46.73 -15.24 -0.49
CA PHE A 84 -48.13 -15.33 -0.90
C PHE A 84 -49.07 -14.62 0.08
N HIS A 85 -48.92 -14.85 1.40
CA HIS A 85 -49.85 -14.33 2.40
C HIS A 85 -49.58 -12.86 2.78
N HIS A 86 -48.32 -12.47 2.95
CA HIS A 86 -47.96 -11.10 3.37
C HIS A 86 -47.57 -10.16 2.21
N LYS A 87 -47.55 -10.65 0.96
CA LYS A 87 -47.16 -9.90 -0.26
C LYS A 87 -45.72 -9.36 -0.23
N ILE A 88 -44.86 -10.03 0.54
CA ILE A 88 -43.44 -9.75 0.67
C ILE A 88 -42.72 -10.19 -0.61
N LYS A 89 -41.84 -9.34 -1.16
CA LYS A 89 -41.06 -9.69 -2.37
C LYS A 89 -40.02 -10.76 -2.04
N VAL A 90 -39.74 -11.66 -2.97
CA VAL A 90 -38.67 -12.66 -2.82
C VAL A 90 -37.65 -12.47 -3.94
N LEU A 91 -36.38 -12.37 -3.57
CA LEU A 91 -35.25 -12.38 -4.50
C LEU A 91 -34.33 -13.55 -4.13
N ILE A 92 -33.93 -14.32 -5.13
CA ILE A 92 -32.92 -15.38 -5.01
C ILE A 92 -31.71 -14.96 -5.85
N GLY A 93 -30.52 -15.09 -5.29
CA GLY A 93 -29.24 -14.83 -5.95
C GLY A 93 -28.86 -15.92 -6.98
N SER A 94 -27.58 -16.29 -7.02
CA SER A 94 -27.03 -17.21 -8.03
C SER A 94 -27.50 -18.65 -7.81
N VAL A 95 -28.70 -18.95 -8.30
CA VAL A 95 -29.42 -20.24 -8.15
C VAL A 95 -28.56 -21.48 -8.37
N GLY A 96 -28.73 -22.48 -7.51
CA GLY A 96 -28.09 -23.79 -7.60
C GLY A 96 -26.62 -23.84 -7.19
N GLY A 97 -25.83 -22.79 -7.41
CA GLY A 97 -24.42 -22.73 -7.02
C GLY A 97 -23.58 -21.83 -7.92
N ASP A 98 -23.78 -21.96 -9.23
CA ASP A 98 -23.14 -21.15 -10.28
C ASP A 98 -24.12 -20.18 -10.96
N GLY A 99 -25.42 -20.28 -10.67
CA GLY A 99 -26.46 -19.44 -11.29
C GLY A 99 -26.82 -19.81 -12.73
N SER A 100 -26.21 -20.86 -13.32
CA SER A 100 -26.35 -21.20 -14.74
C SER A 100 -27.80 -21.35 -15.21
N ASN A 101 -28.07 -21.15 -16.51
CA ASN A 101 -29.44 -21.18 -17.05
C ASN A 101 -30.17 -22.51 -16.74
N LYS A 102 -29.44 -23.63 -16.64
CA LYS A 102 -29.96 -24.93 -16.19
C LYS A 102 -30.47 -24.88 -14.74
N HIS A 103 -29.73 -24.23 -13.84
CA HIS A 103 -30.12 -24.05 -12.45
C HIS A 103 -31.25 -23.02 -12.28
N VAL A 104 -31.37 -22.02 -13.18
CA VAL A 104 -32.55 -21.13 -13.25
C VAL A 104 -33.81 -21.92 -13.59
N ALA A 105 -33.77 -22.78 -14.61
CA ALA A 105 -34.90 -23.62 -15.00
C ALA A 105 -35.31 -24.62 -13.89
N GLU A 106 -34.34 -25.30 -13.28
CA GLU A 106 -34.57 -26.24 -12.16
C GLU A 106 -35.14 -25.53 -10.92
N MET A 107 -34.69 -24.30 -10.61
CA MET A 107 -35.24 -23.51 -9.51
C MET A 107 -36.67 -23.02 -9.80
N LEU A 108 -36.96 -22.61 -11.03
CA LEU A 108 -38.33 -22.28 -11.46
C LEU A 108 -39.26 -23.50 -11.33
N ALA A 109 -38.77 -24.69 -11.68
CA ALA A 109 -39.52 -25.94 -11.50
C ALA A 109 -39.80 -26.26 -10.03
N ILE A 110 -38.85 -26.00 -9.11
CA ILE A 110 -39.06 -26.15 -7.65
C ILE A 110 -40.13 -25.18 -7.15
N VAL A 111 -40.06 -23.90 -7.53
CA VAL A 111 -41.06 -22.89 -7.12
C VAL A 111 -42.44 -23.21 -7.69
N SER A 112 -42.50 -23.76 -8.91
CA SER A 112 -43.76 -24.20 -9.54
C SER A 112 -44.37 -25.41 -8.84
N GLU A 113 -43.57 -26.43 -8.50
CA GLU A 113 -43.98 -27.60 -7.72
C GLU A 113 -44.60 -27.19 -6.37
N ILE A 114 -43.95 -26.27 -5.63
CA ILE A 114 -44.48 -25.77 -4.35
C ILE A 114 -45.74 -24.94 -4.57
N ALA A 115 -45.78 -24.06 -5.58
CA ALA A 115 -46.95 -23.23 -5.85
C ALA A 115 -48.19 -24.07 -6.19
N ASP A 116 -48.04 -25.07 -7.06
CA ASP A 116 -49.12 -25.98 -7.43
C ASP A 116 -49.62 -26.80 -6.24
N ARG A 117 -48.70 -27.30 -5.40
CA ARG A 117 -49.01 -28.14 -4.22
C ARG A 117 -49.70 -27.37 -3.09
N GLU A 118 -49.31 -26.11 -2.86
CA GLU A 118 -49.82 -25.28 -1.75
C GLU A 118 -50.97 -24.32 -2.16
N GLY A 119 -51.44 -24.38 -3.41
CA GLY A 119 -52.53 -23.52 -3.89
C GLY A 119 -52.14 -22.05 -4.10
N TYR A 120 -50.85 -21.75 -4.28
CA TYR A 120 -50.34 -20.39 -4.42
C TYR A 120 -50.29 -19.90 -5.89
N SER A 121 -50.16 -18.59 -6.06
CA SER A 121 -49.99 -17.94 -7.37
C SER A 121 -48.97 -16.81 -7.30
N PHE A 122 -47.99 -16.80 -8.21
CA PHE A 122 -46.86 -15.87 -8.21
C PHE A 122 -46.60 -15.28 -9.61
N LYS A 123 -46.25 -14.00 -9.65
CA LYS A 123 -45.55 -13.40 -10.78
C LYS A 123 -44.05 -13.56 -10.54
N ILE A 124 -43.36 -14.25 -11.43
CA ILE A 124 -41.94 -14.59 -11.30
C ILE A 124 -41.20 -13.98 -12.49
N ALA A 125 -40.02 -13.44 -12.25
CA ALA A 125 -39.07 -13.08 -13.29
C ALA A 125 -37.83 -13.98 -13.14
N THR A 126 -37.42 -14.66 -14.21
CA THR A 126 -36.14 -15.38 -14.27
C THR A 126 -35.16 -14.56 -15.07
N ILE A 127 -33.97 -14.32 -14.50
CA ILE A 127 -32.87 -13.65 -15.18
C ILE A 127 -31.89 -14.72 -15.65
N GLU A 128 -31.87 -14.98 -16.95
CA GLU A 128 -30.85 -15.78 -17.60
C GLU A 128 -29.62 -14.90 -17.90
N ALA A 129 -28.46 -15.53 -18.08
CA ALA A 129 -27.19 -14.82 -18.35
C ALA A 129 -26.11 -15.74 -18.97
N GLY A 130 -26.52 -16.67 -19.82
CA GLY A 130 -25.56 -17.34 -20.70
C GLY A 130 -25.07 -16.34 -21.75
N ILE A 131 -23.78 -16.00 -21.73
CA ILE A 131 -23.19 -15.04 -22.69
C ILE A 131 -22.71 -15.75 -23.96
N ASP A 132 -22.95 -15.13 -25.12
CA ASP A 132 -22.51 -15.62 -26.43
C ASP A 132 -20.98 -15.62 -26.55
N ARG A 133 -20.43 -16.75 -27.03
CA ARG A 133 -19.00 -16.92 -27.28
C ARG A 133 -18.49 -16.05 -28.43
N GLU A 134 -19.32 -15.75 -29.43
CA GLU A 134 -18.90 -14.89 -30.55
C GLU A 134 -18.68 -13.44 -30.10
N LEU A 135 -19.48 -12.95 -29.14
CA LEU A 135 -19.25 -11.66 -28.50
C LEU A 135 -17.89 -11.63 -27.76
N ILE A 136 -17.60 -12.66 -26.97
CA ILE A 136 -16.34 -12.77 -26.22
C ILE A 136 -15.15 -12.82 -27.18
N LYS A 137 -15.23 -13.59 -28.27
CA LYS A 137 -14.19 -13.65 -29.31
C LYS A 137 -13.97 -12.30 -30.00
N GLY A 138 -15.04 -11.57 -30.32
CA GLY A 138 -14.94 -10.20 -30.84
C GLY A 138 -14.20 -9.26 -29.89
N ARG A 139 -14.62 -9.21 -28.62
CA ARG A 139 -13.97 -8.36 -27.60
C ARG A 139 -12.51 -8.77 -27.34
N LEU A 140 -12.18 -10.05 -27.44
CA LEU A 140 -10.80 -10.53 -27.31
C LEU A 140 -9.91 -10.05 -28.47
N ALA A 141 -10.41 -10.09 -29.71
CA ALA A 141 -9.70 -9.55 -30.87
C ALA A 141 -9.50 -8.02 -30.79
N ASP A 142 -10.47 -7.30 -30.21
CA ASP A 142 -10.40 -5.85 -29.95
C ASP A 142 -9.50 -5.48 -28.74
N GLY A 143 -8.97 -6.46 -27.99
CA GLY A 143 -8.19 -6.22 -26.76
C GLY A 143 -9.02 -5.73 -25.56
N ARG A 144 -10.35 -5.89 -25.59
CA ARG A 144 -11.33 -5.43 -24.58
C ARG A 144 -11.67 -6.48 -23.52
N VAL A 145 -10.69 -7.30 -23.15
CA VAL A 145 -10.81 -8.36 -22.13
C VAL A 145 -9.60 -8.32 -21.19
N GLY A 146 -9.84 -8.10 -19.90
CA GLY A 146 -8.81 -8.02 -18.87
C GLY A 146 -8.79 -9.22 -17.91
N PRO A 147 -7.64 -9.56 -17.29
CA PRO A 147 -7.55 -10.63 -16.29
C PRO A 147 -8.26 -10.24 -14.97
N CYS A 148 -9.11 -11.11 -14.42
CA CYS A 148 -9.79 -10.86 -13.13
C CYS A 148 -8.89 -11.26 -11.95
N GLY A 149 -7.74 -10.59 -11.80
CA GLY A 149 -6.71 -10.94 -10.83
C GLY A 149 -5.52 -11.65 -11.46
N PRO A 150 -4.71 -12.44 -10.72
CA PRO A 150 -3.41 -12.92 -11.16
C PRO A 150 -3.48 -14.17 -12.07
N VAL A 151 -4.32 -14.12 -13.11
CA VAL A 151 -4.57 -15.19 -14.10
C VAL A 151 -3.78 -14.99 -15.39
N ASP A 152 -3.66 -16.05 -16.19
CA ASP A 152 -2.99 -15.98 -17.48
C ASP A 152 -3.84 -15.22 -18.53
N PRO A 153 -3.22 -14.64 -19.58
CA PRO A 153 -3.94 -13.96 -20.66
C PRO A 153 -4.86 -14.92 -21.41
N LEU A 154 -6.08 -14.47 -21.69
CA LEU A 154 -7.11 -15.29 -22.35
C LEU A 154 -6.76 -15.60 -23.80
N THR A 155 -6.89 -16.85 -24.24
CA THR A 155 -6.77 -17.23 -25.66
C THR A 155 -8.13 -17.50 -26.31
N GLN A 156 -8.17 -17.53 -27.65
CA GLN A 156 -9.39 -17.89 -28.38
C GLN A 156 -9.81 -19.36 -28.15
N GLU A 157 -8.85 -20.27 -27.92
CA GLU A 157 -9.13 -21.69 -27.63
C GLU A 157 -9.81 -21.87 -26.26
N ASP A 158 -9.43 -21.05 -25.26
CA ASP A 158 -10.10 -21.02 -23.96
C ASP A 158 -11.58 -20.61 -24.09
N VAL A 159 -11.87 -19.55 -24.88
CA VAL A 159 -13.24 -19.07 -25.12
C VAL A 159 -14.12 -20.12 -25.81
N GLU A 160 -13.57 -20.85 -26.78
CA GLU A 160 -14.31 -21.89 -27.50
C GLU A 160 -14.59 -23.15 -26.64
N SER A 161 -13.87 -23.32 -25.52
CA SER A 161 -14.06 -24.44 -24.59
C SER A 161 -14.88 -24.12 -23.31
N ALA A 162 -15.30 -22.87 -23.09
CA ALA A 162 -15.92 -22.36 -21.84
C ALA A 162 -17.47 -22.39 -21.77
N VAL A 163 -18.08 -22.05 -20.60
CA VAL A 163 -19.47 -22.48 -20.25
C VAL A 163 -20.53 -21.40 -19.81
N ASP A 164 -20.37 -20.52 -18.79
CA ASP A 164 -21.45 -19.59 -18.28
C ASP A 164 -20.91 -18.40 -17.40
N VAL A 165 -21.59 -17.22 -17.25
CA VAL A 165 -20.98 -15.88 -16.89
C VAL A 165 -21.92 -14.77 -16.23
N ARG A 166 -21.67 -14.10 -15.05
CA ARG A 166 -22.63 -13.16 -14.30
C ARG A 166 -22.04 -12.05 -13.32
N VAL A 167 -22.87 -11.17 -12.64
CA VAL A 167 -22.72 -10.40 -11.29
C VAL A 167 -22.85 -8.82 -11.19
N LEU A 168 -23.56 -8.22 -10.15
CA LEU A 168 -23.39 -6.85 -9.48
C LEU A 168 -24.24 -6.67 -8.12
N PRO A 169 -24.79 -5.52 -7.53
CA PRO A 169 -24.61 -4.01 -7.48
C PRO A 169 -24.66 -3.22 -6.08
N ASP A 170 -23.94 -2.06 -5.97
CA ASP A 170 -23.92 -0.84 -5.06
C ASP A 170 -24.07 -0.79 -3.48
N ILE A 171 -24.97 0.01 -2.86
CA ILE A 171 -25.04 0.14 -1.36
C ILE A 171 -25.68 -1.10 -0.75
N ALA A 172 -26.64 -1.67 -1.46
CA ALA A 172 -27.11 -3.03 -1.24
C ALA A 172 -25.99 -4.07 -1.41
N TRP A 173 -24.87 -3.72 -2.07
CA TRP A 173 -23.64 -4.52 -2.11
C TRP A 173 -22.85 -4.41 -0.82
N HIS A 174 -22.69 -3.24 -0.16
CA HIS A 174 -21.97 -3.25 1.13
C HIS A 174 -22.74 -4.03 2.20
N MET A 175 -24.06 -3.79 2.28
CA MET A 175 -24.96 -4.63 3.08
C MET A 175 -24.89 -6.10 2.65
N GLY A 176 -24.99 -6.36 1.34
CA GLY A 176 -24.99 -7.69 0.74
C GLY A 176 -23.67 -8.45 0.91
N LYS A 177 -22.51 -7.79 0.90
CA LYS A 177 -21.19 -8.40 1.15
C LYS A 177 -21.00 -8.77 2.62
N ILE A 178 -21.79 -8.20 3.53
CA ILE A 178 -21.83 -8.60 4.95
C ILE A 178 -22.94 -9.64 5.19
N MET A 179 -24.00 -9.65 4.37
CA MET A 179 -25.15 -10.56 4.47
C MET A 179 -25.13 -11.76 3.51
N GLU A 180 -24.15 -11.88 2.61
CA GLU A 180 -23.95 -13.05 1.74
C GLU A 180 -23.71 -14.30 2.59
N CYS A 181 -23.01 -14.13 3.71
CA CYS A 181 -22.85 -15.13 4.76
C CYS A 181 -23.94 -15.07 5.86
N GLY A 182 -25.09 -14.45 5.60
CA GLY A 182 -26.22 -14.35 6.51
C GLY A 182 -25.85 -13.78 7.89
N GLY A 183 -26.16 -14.54 8.95
CA GLY A 183 -25.88 -14.15 10.34
C GLY A 183 -24.43 -14.32 10.82
N ILE A 184 -23.47 -14.71 9.97
CA ILE A 184 -22.10 -15.06 10.39
C ILE A 184 -21.29 -13.83 10.90
N CYS A 185 -21.74 -12.60 10.63
CA CYS A 185 -21.20 -11.37 11.20
C CYS A 185 -21.68 -11.06 12.64
N ALA A 186 -22.57 -11.88 13.21
CA ALA A 186 -23.00 -11.77 14.61
C ALA A 186 -22.06 -12.49 15.60
N VAL A 187 -22.19 -12.16 16.89
CA VAL A 187 -21.54 -12.82 18.03
C VAL A 187 -22.62 -13.31 19.01
N PRO A 188 -22.69 -14.62 19.34
CA PRO A 188 -22.08 -15.73 18.59
C PRO A 188 -22.54 -15.77 17.12
N LYS A 189 -21.85 -16.54 16.28
CA LYS A 189 -22.15 -16.64 14.84
C LYS A 189 -23.58 -17.14 14.62
N GLY A 190 -24.43 -16.30 14.05
CA GLY A 190 -25.81 -16.61 13.71
C GLY A 190 -25.99 -17.21 12.32
N ARG A 191 -27.26 -17.44 11.95
CA ARG A 191 -27.66 -17.77 10.57
C ARG A 191 -28.52 -16.69 9.91
N SER A 192 -29.37 -16.01 10.66
CA SER A 192 -30.49 -15.20 10.13
C SER A 192 -30.40 -13.74 10.59
N MET A 193 -30.55 -12.81 9.65
CA MET A 193 -30.27 -11.38 9.83
C MET A 193 -31.42 -10.54 9.26
N ILE A 194 -31.79 -9.44 9.94
CA ILE A 194 -32.58 -8.35 9.35
C ILE A 194 -31.64 -7.15 9.10
N ALA A 195 -31.76 -6.55 7.92
CA ALA A 195 -31.18 -5.23 7.63
C ALA A 195 -32.29 -4.18 7.52
N THR A 196 -32.06 -3.00 8.10
CA THR A 196 -32.88 -1.80 7.84
C THR A 196 -32.07 -0.83 6.99
N MET A 197 -32.55 -0.54 5.79
CA MET A 197 -31.84 0.22 4.76
C MET A 197 -32.25 1.70 4.76
N ARG A 198 -31.26 2.58 4.51
CA ARG A 198 -31.42 4.01 4.26
C ARG A 198 -30.61 4.42 3.03
N LYS A 199 -30.61 5.72 2.71
CA LYS A 199 -29.91 6.29 1.54
C LYS A 199 -28.38 6.21 1.64
N ASP A 200 -27.82 6.25 2.85
CA ASP A 200 -26.39 6.44 3.15
C ASP A 200 -25.84 5.42 4.16
N SER A 201 -26.70 4.55 4.68
CA SER A 201 -26.46 3.72 5.86
C SER A 201 -27.40 2.52 5.93
N PHE A 202 -27.01 1.50 6.69
CA PHE A 202 -27.86 0.35 7.00
C PHE A 202 -27.60 -0.18 8.41
N ASP A 203 -28.64 -0.72 9.05
CA ASP A 203 -28.58 -1.29 10.41
C ASP A 203 -28.73 -2.82 10.34
N LEU A 204 -27.75 -3.57 10.84
CA LEU A 204 -27.78 -5.03 10.94
C LEU A 204 -28.21 -5.48 12.34
N THR A 205 -29.21 -6.37 12.41
CA THR A 205 -29.68 -6.97 13.67
C THR A 205 -29.94 -8.48 13.49
N PRO A 206 -29.32 -9.37 14.28
CA PRO A 206 -29.60 -10.80 14.20
C PRO A 206 -30.95 -11.16 14.85
N LEU A 207 -31.62 -12.19 14.32
CA LEU A 207 -32.98 -12.56 14.76
C LEU A 207 -33.03 -13.43 16.00
N SER A 208 -31.97 -14.18 16.29
CA SER A 208 -31.88 -15.00 17.50
C SER A 208 -31.83 -14.11 18.75
N PRO A 209 -32.50 -14.45 19.86
CA PRO A 209 -32.43 -13.68 21.11
C PRO A 209 -30.99 -13.53 21.63
N ALA A 210 -30.20 -14.61 21.53
CA ALA A 210 -28.85 -14.67 22.11
C ALA A 210 -27.74 -13.94 21.30
N GLU A 211 -28.00 -13.57 20.05
CA GLU A 211 -27.00 -13.03 19.10
C GLU A 211 -26.98 -11.50 19.07
N ARG A 212 -25.81 -10.88 18.81
CA ARG A 212 -25.64 -9.44 18.58
C ARG A 212 -24.68 -9.13 17.43
N CYS A 213 -24.92 -8.06 16.68
CA CYS A 213 -23.91 -7.44 15.81
C CYS A 213 -23.17 -6.35 16.59
N THR A 214 -21.84 -6.35 16.54
CA THR A 214 -21.00 -5.29 17.11
C THR A 214 -20.18 -4.61 16.01
N PRO A 215 -19.70 -3.36 16.21
CA PRO A 215 -18.81 -2.70 15.26
C PRO A 215 -17.62 -3.58 14.85
N LEU A 216 -17.00 -4.25 15.82
CA LEU A 216 -15.89 -5.17 15.59
C LEU A 216 -16.31 -6.40 14.76
N SER A 217 -17.46 -7.02 15.05
CA SER A 217 -17.88 -8.25 14.36
C SER A 217 -18.39 -8.01 12.94
N VAL A 218 -18.98 -6.83 12.71
CA VAL A 218 -19.44 -6.39 11.38
C VAL A 218 -18.26 -5.93 10.53
N ALA A 219 -17.35 -5.10 11.05
CA ALA A 219 -16.13 -4.71 10.35
C ALA A 219 -15.21 -5.93 10.08
N ALA A 220 -15.16 -6.92 10.97
CA ALA A 220 -14.42 -8.17 10.74
C ALA A 220 -14.95 -9.00 9.56
N HIS A 221 -16.17 -8.73 9.08
CA HIS A 221 -16.73 -9.42 7.93
C HIS A 221 -16.23 -8.86 6.59
N THR A 222 -15.78 -7.60 6.48
CA THR A 222 -15.25 -7.06 5.21
C THR A 222 -13.89 -7.67 4.82
N LEU A 223 -13.19 -8.33 5.76
CA LEU A 223 -12.01 -9.14 5.46
C LEU A 223 -12.37 -10.49 4.80
N TYR A 224 -13.61 -10.97 4.95
CA TYR A 224 -13.97 -12.35 4.65
C TYR A 224 -14.00 -12.61 3.14
N GLU A 225 -13.09 -13.46 2.66
CA GLU A 225 -12.96 -13.86 1.24
C GLU A 225 -12.69 -12.69 0.27
N LYS A 226 -11.93 -11.67 0.71
CA LYS A 226 -11.54 -10.51 -0.10
C LYS A 226 -10.02 -10.27 -0.04
N THR A 227 -9.42 -9.78 -1.14
CA THR A 227 -7.97 -9.50 -1.26
C THR A 227 -7.50 -8.48 -0.24
N ARG A 228 -8.33 -7.45 -0.02
CA ARG A 228 -8.13 -6.32 0.89
C ARG A 228 -9.50 -5.82 1.37
N PRO A 229 -9.66 -5.38 2.64
CA PRO A 229 -10.97 -5.03 3.23
C PRO A 229 -11.41 -3.57 3.03
N ASP A 230 -10.54 -2.74 2.43
CA ASP A 230 -10.70 -1.29 2.25
C ASP A 230 -11.11 -0.91 0.81
N ARG A 231 -10.90 -1.81 -0.16
CA ARG A 231 -11.39 -1.73 -1.54
C ARG A 231 -11.93 -3.08 -1.96
N LEU A 232 -13.24 -3.16 -2.20
CA LEU A 232 -13.89 -4.36 -2.71
C LEU A 232 -14.21 -4.15 -4.20
N PRO A 233 -13.35 -4.60 -5.13
CA PRO A 233 -13.59 -4.46 -6.56
C PRO A 233 -14.65 -5.45 -7.05
N GLY A 234 -15.30 -5.09 -8.16
CA GLY A 234 -16.16 -5.98 -8.92
C GLY A 234 -16.66 -5.31 -10.19
N PRO A 235 -17.68 -5.88 -10.85
CA PRO A 235 -18.12 -5.38 -12.15
C PRO A 235 -18.69 -3.96 -12.06
N GLY A 236 -18.32 -3.06 -12.97
CA GLY A 236 -18.82 -1.67 -12.98
C GLY A 236 -18.33 -0.76 -11.84
N GLY A 237 -17.45 -1.21 -10.94
CA GLY A 237 -16.80 -0.32 -9.99
C GLY A 237 -16.14 -0.97 -8.78
N VAL A 238 -15.55 -0.11 -7.93
CA VAL A 238 -14.89 -0.49 -6.69
C VAL A 238 -15.62 0.12 -5.51
N LEU A 239 -16.05 -0.70 -4.56
CA LEU A 239 -16.59 -0.23 -3.29
C LEU A 239 -15.44 0.22 -2.37
N ASP A 240 -15.35 1.53 -2.18
CA ASP A 240 -14.41 2.22 -1.30
C ASP A 240 -14.95 2.28 0.13
N LEU A 241 -14.17 1.75 1.07
CA LEU A 241 -14.52 1.66 2.48
C LEU A 241 -13.59 2.49 3.40
N ASP A 242 -12.76 3.40 2.87
CA ASP A 242 -11.88 4.25 3.69
C ASP A 242 -12.66 5.13 4.68
N ASN A 243 -13.86 5.54 4.29
CA ASN A 243 -14.75 6.38 5.10
C ASN A 243 -15.87 5.56 5.78
N ALA A 244 -15.78 4.23 5.75
CA ALA A 244 -16.81 3.36 6.33
C ALA A 244 -16.75 3.37 7.87
N SER A 245 -17.84 3.78 8.51
CA SER A 245 -17.97 3.79 9.97
C SER A 245 -18.93 2.71 10.47
N TYR A 246 -18.67 2.20 11.67
CA TYR A 246 -19.41 1.11 12.30
C TYR A 246 -19.84 1.55 13.71
N GLU A 247 -21.14 1.69 13.95
CA GLU A 247 -21.72 2.30 15.16
C GLU A 247 -22.64 1.31 15.89
N GLN A 248 -22.50 1.18 17.22
CA GLN A 248 -23.39 0.34 18.03
C GLN A 248 -24.67 1.14 18.36
N VAL A 249 -25.77 0.86 17.66
CA VAL A 249 -27.05 1.59 17.81
C VAL A 249 -27.89 1.03 18.97
N THR A 250 -27.88 -0.29 19.13
CA THR A 250 -28.47 -0.99 20.28
C THR A 250 -27.51 -2.09 20.72
N GLU A 251 -27.77 -2.76 21.85
CA GLU A 251 -26.96 -3.90 22.28
C GLU A 251 -26.93 -5.07 21.26
N LYS A 252 -27.89 -5.11 20.33
CA LYS A 252 -27.99 -6.09 19.23
C LYS A 252 -27.60 -5.56 17.86
N THR A 253 -27.74 -4.25 17.66
CA THR A 253 -27.78 -3.61 16.34
C THR A 253 -26.52 -2.80 16.08
N CYS A 254 -25.87 -3.07 14.94
CA CYS A 254 -24.77 -2.25 14.44
C CYS A 254 -25.21 -1.53 13.16
N ARG A 255 -24.97 -0.22 13.09
CA ARG A 255 -25.10 0.59 11.88
C ARG A 255 -23.78 0.60 11.12
N VAL A 256 -23.88 0.67 9.80
CA VAL A 256 -22.78 0.89 8.87
C VAL A 256 -23.14 2.06 7.97
N SER A 257 -22.20 2.98 7.73
CA SER A 257 -22.38 4.15 6.86
C SER A 257 -21.06 4.59 6.21
N GLY A 258 -21.11 5.53 5.26
CA GLY A 258 -19.90 6.17 4.70
C GLY A 258 -19.15 5.38 3.63
N ALA A 259 -19.63 4.19 3.28
CA ALA A 259 -19.14 3.43 2.12
C ALA A 259 -19.51 4.12 0.80
N LYS A 260 -18.60 4.11 -0.18
CA LYS A 260 -18.79 4.77 -1.48
C LYS A 260 -18.46 3.83 -2.63
N PHE A 261 -19.41 3.54 -3.50
CA PHE A 261 -19.10 2.89 -4.78
C PHE A 261 -18.44 3.90 -5.73
N ILE A 262 -17.31 3.52 -6.32
CA ILE A 262 -16.58 4.28 -7.33
C ILE A 262 -16.80 3.57 -8.66
N THR A 263 -17.72 4.10 -9.45
CA THR A 263 -18.11 3.56 -10.75
C THR A 263 -16.93 3.56 -11.73
N THR A 264 -16.77 2.45 -12.45
CA THR A 264 -15.91 2.29 -13.63
C THR A 264 -16.80 1.95 -14.84
N PRO A 265 -16.29 1.83 -16.08
CA PRO A 265 -17.06 1.24 -17.17
C PRO A 265 -17.70 -0.09 -16.74
N TYR A 266 -18.95 -0.34 -17.16
CA TYR A 266 -19.64 -1.56 -16.78
C TYR A 266 -18.93 -2.75 -17.42
N GLN A 267 -18.49 -3.67 -16.57
CA GLN A 267 -17.83 -4.90 -16.99
C GLN A 267 -18.73 -6.10 -16.66
N VAL A 268 -18.46 -7.26 -17.26
CA VAL A 268 -19.00 -8.54 -16.77
C VAL A 268 -17.85 -9.49 -16.49
N LYS A 269 -17.96 -10.23 -15.38
CA LYS A 269 -16.97 -11.22 -14.97
C LYS A 269 -17.23 -12.56 -15.65
N LEU A 270 -16.41 -12.90 -16.63
CA LEU A 270 -16.37 -14.21 -17.24
C LEU A 270 -15.87 -15.24 -16.22
N GLU A 271 -16.59 -16.34 -16.08
CA GLU A 271 -16.08 -17.59 -15.51
C GLU A 271 -16.23 -18.70 -16.56
N GLY A 272 -15.45 -19.76 -16.46
CA GLY A 272 -15.42 -20.80 -17.49
C GLY A 272 -14.43 -21.89 -17.17
N VAL A 273 -14.74 -23.12 -17.59
CA VAL A 273 -13.98 -24.31 -17.20
C VAL A 273 -13.79 -25.25 -18.38
N THR A 274 -12.62 -25.85 -18.49
CA THR A 274 -12.26 -26.83 -19.53
C THR A 274 -12.06 -28.20 -18.90
N HIS A 275 -12.70 -29.22 -19.47
CA HIS A 275 -12.56 -30.61 -19.03
C HIS A 275 -11.20 -31.18 -19.43
N LEU A 276 -10.47 -31.74 -18.46
CA LEU A 276 -9.11 -32.26 -18.65
C LEU A 276 -9.06 -33.78 -18.88
N GLY A 277 -10.05 -34.52 -18.37
CA GLY A 277 -10.05 -35.98 -18.34
C GLY A 277 -10.73 -36.51 -17.08
N TYR A 278 -10.48 -37.77 -16.76
CA TYR A 278 -11.01 -38.46 -15.59
C TYR A 278 -9.92 -38.65 -14.53
N ARG A 279 -10.30 -38.59 -13.25
CA ARG A 279 -9.42 -38.80 -12.10
C ARG A 279 -9.71 -40.13 -11.42
N THR A 280 -8.67 -40.90 -11.14
CA THR A 280 -8.70 -42.02 -10.19
C THR A 280 -7.69 -41.73 -9.07
N ILE A 281 -8.07 -41.99 -7.83
CA ILE A 281 -7.20 -41.82 -6.66
C ILE A 281 -6.97 -43.14 -5.94
N PHE A 282 -5.85 -43.26 -5.22
CA PHE A 282 -5.62 -44.30 -4.22
C PHE A 282 -4.95 -43.68 -3.00
N ILE A 283 -5.09 -44.28 -1.81
CA ILE A 283 -4.48 -43.78 -0.58
C ILE A 283 -4.00 -44.94 0.30
N GLY A 284 -2.91 -44.72 1.05
CA GLY A 284 -2.39 -45.69 2.00
C GLY A 284 -1.28 -45.15 2.89
N GLY A 285 -1.13 -45.78 4.06
CA GLY A 285 -0.14 -45.41 5.07
C GLY A 285 1.23 -46.05 4.82
N ILE A 286 2.30 -45.37 5.23
CA ILE A 286 3.67 -45.90 5.29
C ILE A 286 4.25 -45.55 6.68
N ARG A 287 4.85 -46.56 7.34
CA ARG A 287 5.37 -46.45 8.71
C ARG A 287 6.80 -47.00 8.88
N ASP A 288 7.42 -47.52 7.82
CA ASP A 288 8.83 -47.91 7.89
C ASP A 288 9.71 -46.64 7.84
N PRO A 289 10.48 -46.31 8.90
CA PRO A 289 11.32 -45.11 8.92
C PRO A 289 12.42 -45.13 7.86
N ILE A 290 12.86 -46.32 7.41
CA ILE A 290 13.86 -46.47 6.34
C ILE A 290 13.27 -46.03 5.00
N LEU A 291 11.98 -46.34 4.76
CA LEU A 291 11.26 -45.91 3.55
C LEU A 291 10.85 -44.43 3.63
N ILE A 292 10.33 -43.97 4.78
CA ILE A 292 9.96 -42.56 5.01
C ILE A 292 11.17 -41.64 4.78
N GLY A 293 12.36 -42.03 5.27
CA GLY A 293 13.60 -41.26 5.11
C GLY A 293 14.09 -41.09 3.66
N GLN A 294 13.50 -41.82 2.69
CA GLN A 294 13.84 -41.76 1.26
C GLN A 294 12.60 -41.68 0.34
N ILE A 295 11.45 -41.27 0.88
CA ILE A 295 10.15 -41.43 0.19
C ILE A 295 10.09 -40.72 -1.16
N ASN A 296 10.72 -39.55 -1.29
CA ASN A 296 10.76 -38.79 -2.55
C ASN A 296 11.45 -39.59 -3.66
N ASP A 297 12.68 -40.06 -3.40
CA ASP A 297 13.47 -40.84 -4.35
C ASP A 297 12.81 -42.19 -4.67
N PHE A 298 12.06 -42.76 -3.72
CA PHE A 298 11.29 -43.98 -3.93
C PHE A 298 10.08 -43.76 -4.85
N LEU A 299 9.26 -42.75 -4.58
CA LEU A 299 8.08 -42.42 -5.39
C LEU A 299 8.47 -41.99 -6.81
N GLU A 300 9.64 -41.35 -6.98
CA GLU A 300 10.20 -41.00 -8.28
C GLU A 300 10.68 -42.23 -9.06
N ARG A 301 11.32 -43.23 -8.42
CA ARG A 301 11.60 -44.53 -9.06
C ARG A 301 10.33 -45.25 -9.50
N VAL A 302 9.24 -45.15 -8.73
CA VAL A 302 7.93 -45.69 -9.14
C VAL A 302 7.37 -44.92 -10.34
N ARG A 303 7.42 -43.58 -10.33
CA ARG A 303 6.99 -42.74 -11.47
C ARG A 303 7.70 -43.16 -12.75
N GLN A 304 9.03 -43.26 -12.70
CA GLN A 304 9.86 -43.64 -13.85
C GLN A 304 9.53 -45.05 -14.36
N TYR A 305 9.22 -46.01 -13.47
CA TYR A 305 8.74 -47.33 -13.90
C TYR A 305 7.39 -47.27 -14.61
N SER A 306 6.41 -46.56 -14.04
CA SER A 306 5.10 -46.41 -14.66
C SER A 306 5.17 -45.64 -15.99
N GLN A 307 6.04 -44.64 -16.14
CA GLN A 307 6.30 -43.96 -17.42
C GLN A 307 6.86 -44.91 -18.50
N ASN A 308 7.62 -45.96 -18.14
CA ASN A 308 8.07 -46.98 -19.10
C ASN A 308 6.93 -47.92 -19.55
N LEU A 309 5.84 -48.02 -18.78
CA LEU A 309 4.65 -48.81 -19.13
C LEU A 309 3.56 -47.97 -19.81
N PHE A 310 3.50 -46.68 -19.51
CA PHE A 310 2.56 -45.69 -20.04
C PHE A 310 3.35 -44.47 -20.54
N PRO A 311 3.92 -44.51 -21.77
CA PRO A 311 4.79 -43.45 -22.29
C PRO A 311 4.12 -42.07 -22.41
N GLU A 312 2.79 -42.01 -22.38
CA GLU A 312 1.99 -40.77 -22.33
C GLU A 312 1.99 -40.09 -20.95
N LEU A 313 2.42 -40.79 -19.90
CA LEU A 313 2.35 -40.31 -18.51
C LEU A 313 3.31 -39.13 -18.28
N ASP A 314 2.77 -38.09 -17.67
CA ASP A 314 3.41 -36.80 -17.38
C ASP A 314 3.89 -36.01 -18.62
N GLN A 315 3.59 -36.48 -19.84
CA GLN A 315 3.93 -35.77 -21.08
C GLN A 315 3.01 -34.57 -21.36
N SER A 316 1.86 -34.48 -20.69
CA SER A 316 0.92 -33.36 -20.80
C SER A 316 -0.03 -33.26 -19.60
N GLU A 317 -0.71 -32.12 -19.42
CA GLU A 317 -1.72 -31.97 -18.37
C GLU A 317 -2.88 -32.99 -18.42
N LYS A 318 -3.08 -33.64 -19.58
CA LYS A 318 -4.15 -34.61 -19.87
C LYS A 318 -3.85 -36.03 -19.40
N CYS A 319 -2.58 -36.37 -19.16
CA CYS A 319 -2.17 -37.66 -18.59
C CYS A 319 -1.02 -37.45 -17.59
N ARG A 320 -1.29 -37.53 -16.28
CA ARG A 320 -0.32 -37.19 -15.22
C ARG A 320 -0.57 -37.91 -13.90
N LEU A 321 0.52 -38.12 -13.15
CA LEU A 321 0.55 -38.70 -11.82
C LEU A 321 1.05 -37.68 -10.78
N ILE A 322 0.28 -37.50 -9.71
CA ILE A 322 0.60 -36.62 -8.59
C ILE A 322 0.61 -37.44 -7.30
N TYR A 323 1.56 -37.16 -6.41
CA TYR A 323 1.64 -37.77 -5.08
C TYR A 323 1.44 -36.70 -4.01
N HIS A 324 0.47 -36.93 -3.13
CA HIS A 324 0.13 -36.08 -1.99
C HIS A 324 0.61 -36.77 -0.72
N VAL A 325 1.68 -36.26 -0.09
CA VAL A 325 2.32 -36.92 1.06
C VAL A 325 1.93 -36.22 2.38
N TYR A 326 0.82 -36.66 2.96
CA TYR A 326 0.36 -36.21 4.27
C TYR A 326 1.32 -36.70 5.36
N GLY A 327 1.62 -35.83 6.33
CA GLY A 327 2.69 -36.03 7.31
C GLY A 327 4.04 -35.44 6.87
N GLN A 328 4.25 -35.16 5.58
CA GLN A 328 5.44 -34.48 5.06
C GLN A 328 5.12 -33.05 4.61
N ASN A 329 4.28 -32.87 3.57
CA ASN A 329 3.87 -31.55 3.10
C ASN A 329 2.50 -31.51 2.38
N GLY A 330 1.69 -32.59 2.40
CA GLY A 330 0.43 -32.73 1.66
C GLY A 330 -0.72 -31.74 1.97
N VAL A 331 -0.47 -30.66 2.73
CA VAL A 331 -1.40 -29.55 3.00
C VAL A 331 -0.83 -28.21 2.50
N MET A 332 0.48 -27.98 2.68
CA MET A 332 1.18 -26.73 2.34
C MET A 332 1.92 -26.80 0.99
N GLY A 333 2.31 -28.01 0.56
CA GLY A 333 3.00 -28.26 -0.71
C GLY A 333 4.34 -27.52 -0.82
N PRO A 334 4.52 -26.62 -1.81
CA PRO A 334 5.72 -25.79 -1.95
C PRO A 334 5.77 -24.63 -0.95
N LEU A 335 4.65 -24.30 -0.27
CA LEU A 335 4.61 -23.29 0.79
C LEU A 335 5.19 -23.83 2.11
N GLU A 336 5.46 -25.14 2.20
CA GLU A 336 5.98 -25.75 3.43
C GLU A 336 7.39 -25.25 3.73
N SER A 337 7.60 -24.75 4.94
CA SER A 337 8.87 -24.19 5.41
C SER A 337 9.52 -25.02 6.51
N GLU A 338 8.77 -25.89 7.19
CA GLU A 338 9.31 -26.80 8.19
C GLU A 338 9.70 -28.15 7.56
N LYS A 339 10.81 -28.74 8.03
CA LYS A 339 11.32 -30.02 7.54
C LYS A 339 11.60 -30.93 8.71
N SER A 340 10.69 -31.88 8.95
CA SER A 340 10.83 -32.93 9.94
C SER A 340 10.62 -34.30 9.29
N THR A 341 11.21 -35.35 9.86
CA THR A 341 10.92 -36.73 9.46
C THR A 341 9.75 -37.23 10.31
N PRO A 342 8.56 -37.46 9.72
CA PRO A 342 7.40 -37.94 10.46
C PRO A 342 7.55 -39.41 10.87
N HIS A 343 6.81 -39.82 11.90
CA HIS A 343 6.74 -41.22 12.36
C HIS A 343 5.88 -42.11 11.45
N GLU A 344 4.94 -41.51 10.72
CA GLU A 344 4.00 -42.17 9.83
C GLU A 344 3.55 -41.15 8.77
N ILE A 345 3.37 -41.59 7.52
CA ILE A 345 2.85 -40.76 6.42
C ILE A 345 1.68 -41.45 5.75
N ALA A 346 0.83 -40.68 5.06
CA ALA A 346 -0.11 -41.23 4.09
C ALA A 346 0.19 -40.66 2.71
N VAL A 347 0.42 -41.53 1.74
CA VAL A 347 0.57 -41.15 0.33
C VAL A 347 -0.78 -41.36 -0.35
N MET A 348 -1.38 -40.28 -0.83
CA MET A 348 -2.50 -40.33 -1.77
C MET A 348 -1.94 -40.10 -3.18
N GLY A 349 -2.09 -41.10 -4.05
CA GLY A 349 -1.83 -40.95 -5.47
C GLY A 349 -3.07 -40.42 -6.19
N GLU A 350 -2.87 -39.41 -7.03
CA GLU A 350 -3.88 -38.84 -7.93
C GLU A 350 -3.40 -39.05 -9.37
N VAL A 351 -4.18 -39.81 -10.15
CA VAL A 351 -3.94 -39.97 -11.58
C VAL A 351 -5.06 -39.29 -12.35
N VAL A 352 -4.69 -38.50 -13.36
CA VAL A 352 -5.62 -37.96 -14.36
C VAL A 352 -5.24 -38.49 -15.73
N ALA A 353 -6.22 -38.97 -16.51
CA ALA A 353 -6.05 -39.45 -17.88
C ALA A 353 -7.27 -39.12 -18.76
N PRO A 354 -7.19 -39.21 -20.10
CA PRO A 354 -8.32 -38.89 -20.99
C PRO A 354 -9.55 -39.80 -20.84
N THR A 355 -9.40 -41.01 -20.29
CA THR A 355 -10.50 -41.95 -19.99
C THR A 355 -10.39 -42.47 -18.55
N SER A 356 -11.53 -42.80 -17.94
CA SER A 356 -11.58 -43.37 -16.58
C SER A 356 -10.89 -44.74 -16.51
N GLU A 357 -10.90 -45.51 -17.60
CA GLU A 357 -10.21 -46.80 -17.71
C GLU A 357 -8.68 -46.61 -17.65
N LEU A 358 -8.13 -45.62 -18.35
CA LEU A 358 -6.69 -45.35 -18.34
C LEU A 358 -6.24 -44.75 -17.00
N SER A 359 -7.02 -43.84 -16.40
CA SER A 359 -6.68 -43.30 -15.07
C SER A 359 -6.67 -44.40 -14.01
N HIS A 360 -7.63 -45.33 -14.08
CA HIS A 360 -7.72 -46.45 -13.17
C HIS A 360 -6.59 -47.48 -13.38
N THR A 361 -6.25 -47.79 -14.64
CA THR A 361 -5.17 -48.73 -15.00
C THR A 361 -3.81 -48.22 -14.53
N ILE A 362 -3.52 -46.94 -14.75
CA ILE A 362 -2.29 -46.30 -14.27
C ILE A 362 -2.30 -46.22 -12.72
N ALA A 363 -3.40 -45.82 -12.09
CA ALA A 363 -3.51 -45.77 -10.62
C ALA A 363 -3.26 -47.14 -9.96
N ASN A 364 -3.82 -48.21 -10.53
CA ASN A 364 -3.61 -49.59 -10.07
C ASN A 364 -2.14 -50.02 -10.20
N ASN A 365 -1.50 -49.75 -11.35
CA ASN A 365 -0.09 -50.04 -11.57
C ASN A 365 0.83 -49.29 -10.60
N VAL A 366 0.61 -47.98 -10.42
CA VAL A 366 1.40 -47.13 -9.52
C VAL A 366 1.27 -47.61 -8.08
N ARG A 367 0.04 -47.84 -7.59
CA ARG A 367 -0.22 -48.35 -6.23
C ARG A 367 0.41 -49.73 -6.01
N ALA A 368 0.29 -50.64 -6.98
CA ALA A 368 0.93 -51.96 -6.90
C ALA A 368 2.46 -51.85 -6.87
N SER A 369 3.03 -50.91 -7.63
CA SER A 369 4.45 -50.62 -7.62
C SER A 369 4.91 -50.08 -6.27
N ILE A 370 4.22 -49.10 -5.68
CA ILE A 370 4.51 -48.59 -4.32
C ILE A 370 4.52 -49.74 -3.28
N LEU A 371 3.54 -50.65 -3.34
CA LEU A 371 3.41 -51.78 -2.40
C LEU A 371 4.57 -52.80 -2.48
N HIS A 372 5.19 -52.97 -3.65
CA HIS A 372 6.13 -54.06 -3.94
C HIS A 372 7.55 -53.62 -4.33
N PHE A 373 7.79 -52.33 -4.59
CA PHE A 373 9.09 -51.86 -5.08
C PHE A 373 10.19 -51.97 -4.01
N PRO A 374 11.42 -52.37 -4.39
CA PRO A 374 12.54 -52.44 -3.46
C PRO A 374 13.14 -51.07 -3.16
N TYR A 375 13.75 -50.95 -1.98
CA TYR A 375 14.49 -49.74 -1.58
C TYR A 375 15.78 -50.06 -0.81
N PRO A 376 16.83 -49.23 -0.95
CA PRO A 376 18.03 -49.29 -0.12
C PRO A 376 17.71 -49.41 1.38
N GLY A 377 18.28 -50.43 2.02
CA GLY A 377 18.12 -50.69 3.46
C GLY A 377 16.85 -51.44 3.86
N GLN A 378 15.99 -51.85 2.91
CA GLN A 378 14.75 -52.58 3.18
C GLN A 378 14.97 -53.84 4.04
N VAL A 379 14.28 -53.91 5.18
CA VAL A 379 14.26 -55.08 6.08
C VAL A 379 12.96 -55.89 5.93
N ALA A 380 11.83 -55.22 5.75
CA ALA A 380 10.54 -55.87 5.47
C ALA A 380 10.48 -56.31 4.00
N THR A 381 10.47 -57.62 3.74
CA THR A 381 10.55 -58.18 2.38
C THR A 381 9.27 -58.02 1.55
N THR A 382 8.16 -57.61 2.16
CA THR A 382 6.89 -57.27 1.50
C THR A 382 6.13 -56.22 2.32
N GLY A 383 5.18 -55.51 1.71
CA GLY A 383 4.16 -54.75 2.45
C GLY A 383 4.50 -53.27 2.70
N ASN A 384 5.08 -52.57 1.73
CA ASN A 384 5.47 -51.16 1.86
C ASN A 384 4.32 -50.18 2.17
N PHE A 385 3.07 -50.56 1.87
CA PHE A 385 1.95 -49.63 1.72
C PHE A 385 0.65 -50.20 2.30
N ALA A 386 0.11 -49.55 3.33
CA ALA A 386 -1.10 -49.96 4.03
C ALA A 386 -2.36 -49.29 3.43
N SER A 387 -2.96 -49.92 2.41
CA SER A 387 -4.25 -49.50 1.83
C SER A 387 -5.41 -49.70 2.83
N PRO A 388 -6.20 -48.66 3.19
CA PRO A 388 -7.27 -48.76 4.17
C PRO A 388 -8.64 -49.10 3.57
N LEU A 389 -8.75 -49.20 2.25
CA LEU A 389 -10.01 -49.35 1.49
C LEU A 389 -9.90 -50.53 0.51
N SER A 390 -11.05 -51.11 0.15
CA SER A 390 -11.19 -52.13 -0.91
C SER A 390 -12.48 -51.85 -1.70
N PRO A 391 -12.43 -51.57 -3.03
CA PRO A 391 -11.23 -51.45 -3.86
C PRO A 391 -10.25 -50.38 -3.36
N HIS A 392 -8.97 -50.54 -3.70
CA HIS A 392 -7.92 -49.62 -3.21
C HIS A 392 -7.91 -48.30 -4.01
N GLU A 393 -8.30 -48.40 -5.28
CA GLU A 393 -8.51 -47.34 -6.26
C GLU A 393 -9.97 -46.86 -6.24
N GLN A 394 -10.16 -45.55 -6.35
CA GLN A 394 -11.47 -44.89 -6.34
C GLN A 394 -11.56 -43.89 -7.49
N ASP A 395 -12.54 -44.06 -8.37
CA ASP A 395 -12.78 -43.13 -9.48
C ASP A 395 -13.50 -41.89 -8.95
N ALA A 396 -12.82 -40.74 -9.06
CA ALA A 396 -13.32 -39.43 -8.63
C ALA A 396 -14.09 -38.68 -9.74
N GLY A 397 -14.17 -39.27 -10.94
CA GLY A 397 -14.91 -38.74 -12.08
C GLY A 397 -14.15 -37.69 -12.88
N GLY A 398 -14.90 -36.91 -13.69
CA GLY A 398 -14.33 -35.87 -14.55
C GLY A 398 -13.68 -34.72 -13.77
N VAL A 399 -12.52 -34.26 -14.25
CA VAL A 399 -11.77 -33.13 -13.69
C VAL A 399 -11.67 -31.97 -14.68
N PHE A 400 -11.59 -30.77 -14.12
CA PHE A 400 -11.69 -29.51 -14.84
C PHE A 400 -10.63 -28.53 -14.34
N LYS A 401 -10.20 -27.60 -15.18
CA LYS A 401 -9.52 -26.37 -14.76
C LYS A 401 -10.35 -25.15 -15.14
N PHE A 402 -10.17 -24.04 -14.44
CA PHE A 402 -10.65 -22.74 -14.93
C PHE A 402 -9.91 -22.39 -16.24
N SER A 403 -10.65 -21.84 -17.20
CA SER A 403 -10.15 -21.33 -18.48
C SER A 403 -10.60 -19.89 -18.74
N LEU A 404 -11.78 -19.48 -18.26
CA LEU A 404 -12.14 -18.07 -18.11
C LEU A 404 -12.16 -17.69 -16.63
N TYR A 405 -11.52 -16.57 -16.31
CA TYR A 405 -11.68 -15.83 -15.06
C TYR A 405 -11.25 -14.37 -15.33
N HIS A 406 -12.07 -13.67 -16.10
CA HIS A 406 -11.70 -12.42 -16.80
C HIS A 406 -12.82 -11.37 -16.68
N LEU A 407 -12.52 -10.11 -16.98
CA LEU A 407 -13.48 -9.00 -17.05
C LEU A 407 -13.60 -8.53 -18.51
N VAL A 408 -14.82 -8.36 -19.01
CA VAL A 408 -15.10 -7.84 -20.36
C VAL A 408 -15.80 -6.49 -20.27
N ASP A 409 -15.31 -5.50 -21.01
CA ASP A 409 -15.94 -4.18 -21.12
C ASP A 409 -17.21 -4.24 -21.97
N LEU A 410 -18.33 -3.79 -21.40
CA LEU A 410 -19.56 -3.57 -22.14
C LEU A 410 -19.56 -2.20 -22.83
N ASN A 411 -20.39 -2.06 -23.86
CA ASN A 411 -20.85 -0.77 -24.35
C ASN A 411 -22.13 -0.37 -23.61
N GLU A 412 -22.37 0.94 -23.48
CA GLU A 412 -23.59 1.48 -22.88
C GLU A 412 -24.86 0.90 -23.54
N GLY A 413 -25.72 0.26 -22.75
CA GLY A 413 -26.93 -0.44 -23.18
C GLY A 413 -26.80 -1.98 -23.28
N GLU A 414 -25.59 -2.53 -23.33
CA GLU A 414 -25.37 -4.00 -23.36
C GLU A 414 -25.62 -4.68 -22.00
N GLU A 415 -25.73 -3.90 -20.91
CA GLU A 415 -25.92 -4.40 -19.55
C GLU A 415 -27.26 -5.13 -19.34
N THR A 416 -28.23 -4.89 -20.24
CA THR A 416 -29.58 -5.50 -20.17
C THR A 416 -29.82 -6.58 -21.21
N SER A 417 -29.13 -6.55 -22.36
CA SER A 417 -29.27 -7.56 -23.41
C SER A 417 -28.56 -8.87 -23.07
N LEU A 418 -27.49 -8.81 -22.26
CA LEU A 418 -26.75 -9.98 -21.78
C LEU A 418 -27.41 -10.70 -20.59
N PHE A 419 -28.45 -10.10 -20.00
CA PHE A 419 -29.15 -10.62 -18.83
C PHE A 419 -30.67 -10.75 -19.10
N PRO A 420 -31.10 -11.53 -20.11
CA PRO A 420 -32.50 -11.56 -20.56
C PRO A 420 -33.47 -11.97 -19.44
N ILE A 421 -34.50 -11.14 -19.26
CA ILE A 421 -35.51 -11.29 -18.20
C ILE A 421 -36.79 -11.89 -18.79
N THR A 422 -37.05 -13.15 -18.48
CA THR A 422 -38.29 -13.84 -18.87
C THR A 422 -39.29 -13.76 -17.72
N SER A 423 -40.51 -13.28 -18.01
CA SER A 423 -41.60 -13.18 -17.02
C SER A 423 -42.56 -14.37 -17.10
N HIS A 424 -42.85 -14.99 -15.97
CA HIS A 424 -43.70 -16.16 -15.84
C HIS A 424 -44.88 -15.86 -14.90
N GLN A 425 -46.04 -16.44 -15.21
CA GLN A 425 -47.20 -16.46 -14.31
C GLN A 425 -47.38 -17.91 -13.83
N VAL A 426 -47.01 -18.18 -12.60
CA VAL A 426 -47.17 -19.49 -11.94
C VAL A 426 -48.44 -19.44 -11.08
N GLY A 427 -49.22 -20.52 -11.05
CA GLY A 427 -50.44 -20.56 -10.25
C GLY A 427 -51.12 -21.94 -10.27
N SER A 428 -51.47 -22.41 -9.07
CA SER A 428 -52.10 -23.71 -8.86
C SER A 428 -53.48 -23.85 -9.53
N THR A 429 -53.84 -25.09 -9.82
CA THR A 429 -55.20 -25.52 -10.19
C THR A 429 -56.07 -25.88 -8.98
N GLN A 430 -55.53 -25.85 -7.75
CA GLN A 430 -56.28 -26.13 -6.52
C GLN A 430 -57.16 -24.95 -6.07
N ALA A 431 -58.30 -25.26 -5.45
CA ALA A 431 -59.35 -24.28 -5.16
C ALA A 431 -59.17 -23.46 -3.86
N SER A 432 -58.14 -23.74 -3.04
CA SER A 432 -57.89 -23.02 -1.78
C SER A 432 -56.40 -23.08 -1.41
N PRO A 433 -55.75 -21.95 -1.05
CA PRO A 433 -54.35 -21.94 -0.64
C PRO A 433 -54.16 -22.49 0.79
N THR A 434 -53.01 -23.11 1.05
CA THR A 434 -52.62 -23.58 2.39
C THR A 434 -52.59 -22.41 3.40
N PRO A 435 -53.19 -22.55 4.60
CA PRO A 435 -53.15 -21.52 5.63
C PRO A 435 -51.72 -21.17 6.08
N LEU A 436 -51.50 -19.90 6.43
CA LEU A 436 -50.23 -19.39 6.93
C LEU A 436 -49.80 -20.09 8.25
N PRO A 437 -48.55 -20.56 8.40
CA PRO A 437 -48.01 -20.99 9.69
C PRO A 437 -47.95 -19.82 10.68
N ILE A 438 -48.66 -19.94 11.81
CA ILE A 438 -48.73 -18.89 12.84
C ILE A 438 -47.66 -19.14 13.91
N LEU A 439 -46.69 -18.23 14.04
CA LEU A 439 -45.81 -18.20 15.20
C LEU A 439 -46.62 -17.82 16.45
N ALA A 440 -46.75 -18.77 17.37
CA ALA A 440 -47.52 -18.64 18.60
C ALA A 440 -47.03 -17.45 19.45
N ASP A 441 -47.96 -16.73 20.09
CA ASP A 441 -47.64 -15.51 20.85
C ASP A 441 -46.76 -15.77 22.09
N LYS A 442 -46.72 -17.01 22.59
CA LYS A 442 -45.76 -17.43 23.60
C LYS A 442 -44.33 -17.40 23.01
N THR A 443 -44.08 -18.17 21.95
CA THR A 443 -42.77 -18.25 21.27
C THR A 443 -42.32 -16.88 20.77
N PHE A 444 -43.24 -16.05 20.25
CA PHE A 444 -42.95 -14.67 19.88
C PHE A 444 -42.41 -13.86 21.07
N LYS A 445 -43.08 -13.92 22.23
CA LYS A 445 -42.61 -13.22 23.45
C LYS A 445 -41.30 -13.78 23.99
N GLU A 446 -41.06 -15.08 23.86
CA GLU A 446 -39.80 -15.71 24.28
C GLU A 446 -38.61 -15.28 23.39
N LEU A 447 -38.82 -15.10 22.08
CA LEU A 447 -37.83 -14.55 21.14
C LEU A 447 -37.65 -13.02 21.26
N ASP A 448 -38.69 -12.30 21.68
CA ASP A 448 -38.70 -10.85 21.85
C ASP A 448 -38.02 -10.38 23.16
N ASN A 449 -38.18 -11.17 24.25
CA ASN A 449 -37.62 -10.88 25.57
C ASN A 449 -36.36 -11.70 25.92
N GLY A 450 -35.88 -12.55 25.02
CA GLY A 450 -34.76 -13.46 25.31
C GLY A 450 -33.42 -12.75 25.47
N GLU A 451 -32.66 -13.14 26.50
CA GLU A 451 -31.39 -12.52 26.88
C GLU A 451 -30.25 -12.79 25.87
N LEU A 452 -29.29 -11.86 25.84
CA LEU A 452 -28.12 -11.93 24.97
C LEU A 452 -27.00 -12.78 25.59
N ALA A 453 -26.28 -13.52 24.75
CA ALA A 453 -25.05 -14.19 25.18
C ALA A 453 -24.03 -13.14 25.69
N PRO A 454 -23.31 -13.43 26.80
CA PRO A 454 -22.29 -12.53 27.32
C PRO A 454 -21.08 -12.47 26.39
N LEU A 455 -20.53 -11.27 26.20
CA LEU A 455 -19.28 -11.09 25.46
C LEU A 455 -18.09 -11.56 26.32
N THR A 456 -17.29 -12.46 25.77
CA THR A 456 -16.06 -12.95 26.41
C THR A 456 -14.85 -12.39 25.68
N THR A 457 -14.03 -11.57 26.34
CA THR A 457 -12.70 -11.18 25.85
C THR A 457 -11.68 -12.26 26.19
N LYS A 458 -10.70 -12.48 25.31
CA LYS A 458 -9.54 -13.33 25.61
C LYS A 458 -8.64 -12.66 26.65
N ASP A 459 -8.21 -13.41 27.66
CA ASP A 459 -7.14 -13.00 28.58
C ASP A 459 -5.79 -13.03 27.85
N VAL A 460 -5.03 -11.94 27.95
CA VAL A 460 -3.83 -11.72 27.12
C VAL A 460 -2.56 -11.73 27.98
N PRO A 461 -1.58 -12.63 27.71
CA PRO A 461 -0.36 -12.70 28.51
C PRO A 461 0.55 -11.47 28.31
N ASN A 462 0.93 -10.79 29.39
CA ASN A 462 1.80 -9.61 29.35
C ASN A 462 3.30 -9.90 29.06
N HIS A 463 3.70 -11.17 28.92
CA HIS A 463 5.06 -11.60 28.57
C HIS A 463 5.21 -11.93 27.08
N ASN A 464 6.45 -12.19 26.61
CA ASN A 464 6.72 -12.65 25.24
C ASN A 464 5.94 -13.94 24.96
N THR A 465 5.06 -13.96 23.96
CA THR A 465 4.18 -15.10 23.71
C THR A 465 3.83 -15.24 22.23
N GLU A 466 3.37 -16.41 21.83
CA GLU A 466 2.99 -16.71 20.45
C GLU A 466 1.74 -15.94 20.02
N LEU A 467 1.62 -15.62 18.73
CA LEU A 467 0.50 -14.88 18.16
C LEU A 467 -0.85 -15.56 18.42
N LYS A 468 -0.90 -16.91 18.44
CA LYS A 468 -2.09 -17.69 18.81
C LYS A 468 -2.59 -17.44 20.23
N ASN A 469 -1.75 -16.90 21.11
CA ASN A 469 -2.11 -16.54 22.49
C ASN A 469 -2.57 -15.08 22.62
N LEU A 470 -2.34 -14.24 21.60
CA LEU A 470 -2.80 -12.84 21.55
C LEU A 470 -4.08 -12.66 20.71
N ALA A 471 -4.13 -13.30 19.54
CA ALA A 471 -5.23 -13.17 18.59
C ALA A 471 -6.49 -13.88 19.08
N ARG A 472 -7.67 -13.32 18.76
CA ARG A 472 -8.97 -13.99 18.90
C ARG A 472 -9.21 -14.97 17.76
N ILE A 473 -8.87 -14.56 16.54
CA ILE A 473 -8.95 -15.36 15.32
C ILE A 473 -7.60 -15.28 14.62
N ILE A 474 -7.07 -16.44 14.23
CA ILE A 474 -6.09 -16.58 13.16
C ILE A 474 -6.74 -17.54 12.17
N ARG A 475 -6.90 -17.14 10.91
CA ARG A 475 -7.52 -17.96 9.87
C ARG A 475 -6.88 -17.71 8.51
N SER A 476 -7.02 -18.70 7.64
CA SER A 476 -6.76 -18.57 6.21
C SER A 476 -8.02 -18.94 5.43
N LYS A 477 -8.17 -18.37 4.24
CA LYS A 477 -9.32 -18.60 3.36
C LYS A 477 -8.95 -18.25 1.91
N ASN A 478 -9.76 -18.66 0.95
CA ASN A 478 -9.66 -18.21 -0.44
C ASN A 478 -9.93 -16.70 -0.57
N SER A 479 -9.44 -16.08 -1.65
CA SER A 479 -9.80 -14.72 -2.08
C SER A 479 -10.15 -14.77 -3.58
N GLY A 480 -11.17 -15.58 -3.89
CA GLY A 480 -11.33 -16.15 -5.23
C GLY A 480 -10.29 -17.25 -5.55
N PRO A 481 -10.35 -17.82 -6.77
CA PRO A 481 -9.68 -19.08 -7.10
C PRO A 481 -8.16 -19.00 -7.32
N PHE A 482 -7.57 -17.81 -7.38
CA PHE A 482 -6.13 -17.63 -7.63
C PHE A 482 -5.38 -16.98 -6.46
N GLU A 483 -6.08 -16.67 -5.37
CA GLU A 483 -5.53 -15.98 -4.20
C GLU A 483 -5.80 -16.74 -2.89
N MET A 484 -4.88 -16.59 -1.94
CA MET A 484 -4.96 -17.12 -0.58
C MET A 484 -4.83 -15.95 0.39
N THR A 485 -5.77 -15.81 1.33
CA THR A 485 -5.78 -14.70 2.28
C THR A 485 -5.72 -15.17 3.73
N PHE A 486 -5.09 -14.36 4.58
CA PHE A 486 -4.82 -14.61 5.98
C PHE A 486 -5.35 -13.44 6.82
N ASP A 487 -6.17 -13.76 7.82
CA ASP A 487 -6.71 -12.78 8.76
C ASP A 487 -6.26 -13.10 10.18
N VAL A 488 -5.76 -12.08 10.88
CA VAL A 488 -5.46 -12.12 12.32
C VAL A 488 -6.26 -11.01 13.00
N MET A 489 -7.13 -11.34 13.94
CA MET A 489 -8.07 -10.38 14.58
C MET A 489 -7.90 -10.40 16.10
N PHE A 490 -8.05 -9.24 16.75
CA PHE A 490 -7.85 -9.08 18.20
C PHE A 490 -9.13 -8.56 18.89
N ASP A 491 -9.42 -9.06 20.10
CA ASP A 491 -10.57 -8.60 20.89
C ASP A 491 -10.41 -7.15 21.40
N GLN A 492 -9.18 -6.63 21.48
CA GLN A 492 -8.86 -5.40 22.20
C GLN A 492 -7.79 -4.56 21.49
N LYS A 493 -8.00 -3.24 21.46
CA LYS A 493 -7.14 -2.28 20.74
C LYS A 493 -5.66 -2.34 21.13
N HIS A 494 -5.37 -2.43 22.43
CA HIS A 494 -3.99 -2.48 22.93
C HIS A 494 -3.22 -3.73 22.47
N VAL A 495 -3.92 -4.83 22.18
CA VAL A 495 -3.34 -6.11 21.72
C VAL A 495 -3.01 -6.03 20.23
N TYR A 496 -3.92 -5.45 19.45
CA TYR A 496 -3.69 -5.06 18.06
C TYR A 496 -2.49 -4.11 17.96
N ASP A 497 -2.44 -3.06 18.79
CA ASP A 497 -1.36 -2.08 18.78
C ASP A 497 -0.02 -2.69 19.23
N ARG A 498 -0.01 -3.62 20.20
CA ARG A 498 1.17 -4.42 20.57
C ARG A 498 1.72 -5.19 19.38
N VAL A 499 0.89 -5.90 18.64
CA VAL A 499 1.33 -6.69 17.47
C VAL A 499 1.80 -5.76 16.34
N LYS A 500 1.05 -4.68 16.06
CA LYS A 500 1.39 -3.64 15.09
C LYS A 500 2.75 -2.99 15.38
N ALA A 501 2.99 -2.58 16.62
CA ALA A 501 4.26 -1.99 17.05
C ALA A 501 5.42 -2.99 17.07
N SER A 502 5.16 -4.29 17.33
CA SER A 502 6.20 -5.32 17.32
C SER A 502 6.81 -5.60 15.94
N ASN A 503 6.12 -5.18 14.86
CA ASN A 503 6.55 -5.34 13.47
C ASN A 503 6.94 -6.78 13.08
N VAL A 504 6.25 -7.79 13.63
CA VAL A 504 6.52 -9.20 13.32
C VAL A 504 5.84 -9.69 12.04
N LEU A 505 4.75 -9.05 11.59
CA LEU A 505 3.95 -9.44 10.42
C LEU A 505 4.36 -8.73 9.11
N THR A 506 5.65 -8.78 8.78
CA THR A 506 6.23 -8.13 7.57
C THR A 506 6.24 -9.05 6.35
N ASN A 507 6.38 -8.49 5.14
CA ASN A 507 6.59 -9.30 3.91
C ASN A 507 7.79 -10.26 4.07
N LYS A 508 8.87 -9.82 4.73
CA LYS A 508 10.03 -10.67 5.04
C LYS A 508 9.64 -11.90 5.89
N THR A 509 8.71 -11.74 6.83
CA THR A 509 8.17 -12.85 7.63
C THR A 509 7.33 -13.79 6.77
N ILE A 510 6.39 -13.24 5.97
CA ILE A 510 5.49 -14.04 5.12
C ILE A 510 6.29 -14.84 4.09
N LYS A 511 7.27 -14.23 3.40
CA LYS A 511 8.17 -14.93 2.47
C LYS A 511 8.95 -16.07 3.13
N LYS A 512 9.35 -15.93 4.39
CA LYS A 512 10.03 -17.00 5.14
C LYS A 512 9.07 -18.15 5.48
N LEU A 513 7.86 -17.84 5.93
CA LEU A 513 6.88 -18.84 6.39
C LEU A 513 6.22 -19.62 5.23
N TYR A 514 6.09 -18.99 4.06
CA TYR A 514 5.34 -19.51 2.91
C TYR A 514 6.20 -19.72 1.64
N GLN A 515 7.53 -19.52 1.71
CA GLN A 515 8.47 -19.66 0.57
C GLN A 515 8.16 -18.81 -0.68
N VAL A 516 7.34 -17.76 -0.55
CA VAL A 516 6.91 -16.86 -1.64
C VAL A 516 7.90 -15.73 -1.94
N LYS A 517 7.75 -15.08 -3.11
CA LYS A 517 8.49 -13.87 -3.53
C LYS A 517 7.82 -12.59 -2.99
N ASP A 518 8.35 -11.42 -3.33
CA ASP A 518 7.66 -10.15 -2.99
C ASP A 518 6.43 -9.93 -3.89
N ASP A 519 6.55 -10.21 -5.19
CA ASP A 519 5.47 -10.02 -6.18
C ASP A 519 4.27 -10.97 -5.96
N ASP A 520 4.51 -12.08 -5.24
CA ASP A 520 3.47 -13.02 -4.83
C ASP A 520 2.61 -12.45 -3.67
N ILE A 521 3.06 -11.40 -2.96
CA ILE A 521 2.33 -10.79 -1.83
C ILE A 521 1.52 -9.60 -2.32
N LEU A 522 0.27 -9.88 -2.72
CA LEU A 522 -0.69 -8.92 -3.28
C LEU A 522 -1.15 -7.87 -2.26
N THR A 523 -1.15 -8.20 -0.96
CA THR A 523 -1.49 -7.27 0.13
C THR A 523 -0.84 -7.73 1.44
N ASN A 524 -0.36 -6.77 2.23
CA ASN A 524 0.00 -6.96 3.64
C ASN A 524 -0.26 -5.65 4.40
N MET A 525 -1.26 -5.62 5.28
CA MET A 525 -1.73 -4.39 5.93
C MET A 525 -2.39 -4.65 7.29
N TYR A 526 -2.44 -3.61 8.12
CA TYR A 526 -3.29 -3.58 9.31
C TYR A 526 -4.57 -2.80 8.99
N PHE A 527 -5.73 -3.39 9.30
CA PHE A 527 -7.06 -2.78 9.13
C PHE A 527 -7.67 -2.49 10.49
N GLU A 528 -7.64 -1.21 10.89
CA GLU A 528 -7.99 -0.75 12.23
C GLU A 528 -9.48 -0.89 12.61
N PRO A 529 -10.47 -0.69 11.70
CA PRO A 529 -11.90 -0.84 12.04
C PRO A 529 -12.29 -2.23 12.57
N ALA A 530 -11.58 -3.28 12.13
CA ALA A 530 -11.79 -4.65 12.58
C ALA A 530 -10.76 -5.15 13.61
N LEU A 531 -9.91 -4.26 14.14
CA LEU A 531 -8.74 -4.60 14.97
C LEU A 531 -7.94 -5.78 14.37
N ALA A 532 -7.63 -5.70 13.08
CA ALA A 532 -7.15 -6.83 12.31
C ALA A 532 -5.86 -6.57 11.53
N TRP A 533 -5.15 -7.64 11.22
CA TRP A 533 -4.11 -7.70 10.20
C TRP A 533 -4.56 -8.61 9.06
N LYS A 534 -4.20 -8.23 7.84
CA LYS A 534 -4.60 -8.85 6.58
C LYS A 534 -3.36 -9.07 5.72
N CYS A 535 -3.19 -10.29 5.21
CA CYS A 535 -2.25 -10.55 4.11
C CYS A 535 -2.91 -11.41 3.05
N THR A 536 -2.64 -11.14 1.78
CA THR A 536 -3.11 -11.95 0.66
C THR A 536 -1.95 -12.22 -0.28
N ILE A 537 -1.82 -13.48 -0.70
CA ILE A 537 -0.80 -13.98 -1.61
C ILE A 537 -1.42 -14.65 -2.83
N LYS A 538 -0.69 -14.72 -3.95
CA LYS A 538 -1.04 -15.60 -5.07
C LYS A 538 -0.95 -17.07 -4.63
N ARG A 539 -1.92 -17.91 -5.05
CA ARG A 539 -1.84 -19.37 -4.81
C ARG A 539 -0.78 -20.03 -5.71
N PRO A 540 -0.11 -21.11 -5.27
CA PRO A 540 0.68 -21.96 -6.15
C PRO A 540 -0.14 -22.67 -7.23
N TRP A 541 -1.44 -22.89 -6.98
CA TRP A 541 -2.38 -23.56 -7.89
C TRP A 541 -3.76 -22.89 -7.85
N ALA A 542 -4.48 -22.92 -8.97
CA ALA A 542 -5.89 -22.51 -9.01
C ALA A 542 -6.75 -23.42 -8.11
N GLN A 543 -7.68 -22.84 -7.36
CA GLN A 543 -8.57 -23.52 -6.42
C GLN A 543 -9.31 -24.71 -7.07
N GLY A 544 -9.24 -25.89 -6.46
CA GLY A 544 -9.91 -27.10 -6.94
C GLY A 544 -9.35 -27.68 -8.24
N SER A 545 -8.17 -27.22 -8.69
CA SER A 545 -7.48 -27.80 -9.85
C SER A 545 -6.82 -29.14 -9.52
N VAL A 546 -6.34 -29.84 -10.55
CA VAL A 546 -5.65 -31.13 -10.43
C VAL A 546 -4.30 -30.92 -9.76
N GLY A 547 -4.07 -31.58 -8.61
CA GLY A 547 -2.89 -31.40 -7.75
C GLY A 547 -3.01 -30.36 -6.64
N GLU A 548 -4.18 -29.74 -6.44
CA GLU A 548 -4.39 -28.70 -5.43
C GLU A 548 -4.73 -29.27 -4.04
N LEU A 549 -4.21 -28.67 -2.95
CA LEU A 549 -4.13 -29.30 -1.62
C LEU A 549 -5.18 -28.85 -0.59
N ASP A 550 -5.73 -27.63 -0.72
CA ASP A 550 -6.63 -27.02 0.26
C ASP A 550 -7.61 -26.08 -0.46
N THR A 551 -8.60 -26.69 -1.13
CA THR A 551 -9.59 -26.01 -1.99
C THR A 551 -10.41 -24.95 -1.26
N LEU A 552 -10.46 -24.98 0.07
CA LEU A 552 -11.11 -23.95 0.87
C LEU A 552 -10.13 -22.95 1.51
N GLY A 553 -8.82 -23.20 1.42
CA GLY A 553 -7.74 -22.38 1.95
C GLY A 553 -7.62 -22.37 3.46
N THR A 554 -8.19 -23.37 4.14
CA THR A 554 -8.52 -23.29 5.58
C THR A 554 -7.36 -23.58 6.53
N GLN A 555 -6.37 -24.38 6.14
CA GLN A 555 -5.29 -24.84 7.03
C GLN A 555 -3.99 -24.05 6.88
N GLN A 556 -3.85 -23.28 5.79
CA GLN A 556 -2.66 -22.51 5.45
C GLN A 556 -2.23 -21.48 6.53
N HIS A 557 -3.09 -21.15 7.50
CA HIS A 557 -2.77 -20.24 8.60
C HIS A 557 -1.82 -20.83 9.67
N GLY A 558 -1.54 -22.14 9.64
CA GLY A 558 -0.70 -22.82 10.62
C GLY A 558 0.62 -22.12 10.96
N PRO A 559 1.45 -21.71 9.98
CA PRO A 559 2.72 -21.01 10.22
C PRO A 559 2.60 -19.67 10.98
N LEU A 560 1.43 -19.03 10.99
CA LEU A 560 1.21 -17.78 11.74
C LEU A 560 1.03 -18.01 13.25
N LEU A 561 0.56 -19.21 13.65
CA LEU A 561 0.17 -19.51 15.03
C LEU A 561 1.32 -19.28 16.02
N ASN A 562 2.52 -19.74 15.66
CA ASN A 562 3.70 -19.80 16.52
C ASN A 562 4.63 -18.58 16.36
N ILE A 563 4.21 -17.51 15.68
CA ILE A 563 4.98 -16.26 15.57
C ILE A 563 5.14 -15.66 16.98
N MET A 564 6.38 -15.55 17.47
CA MET A 564 6.65 -14.96 18.77
C MET A 564 6.49 -13.43 18.75
N VAL A 565 5.61 -12.92 19.62
CA VAL A 565 5.35 -11.49 19.82
C VAL A 565 5.92 -11.04 21.16
N PRO A 566 6.81 -10.02 21.19
CA PRO A 566 7.39 -9.51 22.43
C PRO A 566 6.32 -8.95 23.39
N ALA A 567 6.67 -8.90 24.67
CA ALA A 567 5.89 -8.28 25.75
C ALA A 567 5.54 -6.82 25.43
N PHE A 568 4.34 -6.39 25.81
CA PHE A 568 4.01 -4.96 25.79
C PHE A 568 4.71 -4.28 26.97
N LYS A 569 5.78 -3.52 26.69
CA LYS A 569 6.28 -2.53 27.65
C LYS A 569 5.38 -1.30 27.54
N PRO A 570 4.58 -0.94 28.57
CA PRO A 570 4.12 0.44 28.68
C PRO A 570 5.34 1.35 28.83
N GLU A 571 5.25 2.61 28.41
CA GLU A 571 6.33 3.58 28.57
C GLU A 571 6.47 3.99 30.05
N SER A 572 7.20 3.17 30.80
CA SER A 572 7.62 3.47 32.15
C SER A 572 8.78 4.48 32.14
N ASN A 573 8.59 5.64 32.77
CA ASN A 573 9.68 6.55 33.10
C ASN A 573 10.73 5.81 33.98
N GLY A 574 11.85 5.39 33.40
CA GLY A 574 12.91 4.67 34.14
C GLY A 574 13.89 3.92 33.24
N ALA A 575 15.17 4.28 33.32
CA ALA A 575 16.25 3.78 32.47
C ALA A 575 16.61 2.29 32.65
N VAL A 576 17.05 1.66 31.54
CA VAL A 576 18.29 0.86 31.45
C VAL A 576 18.89 1.11 30.05
N ASP A 577 20.23 1.11 29.93
CA ASP A 577 21.02 1.53 28.76
C ASP A 577 20.71 0.81 27.43
N GLY A 578 20.85 1.54 26.32
CA GLY A 578 20.64 0.96 24.98
C GLY A 578 20.77 1.88 23.75
N ILE A 579 21.38 3.08 23.86
CA ILE A 579 21.54 4.09 22.78
C ILE A 579 20.21 4.48 22.10
N THR A 580 19.58 5.52 22.65
CA THR A 580 18.29 6.08 22.23
C THR A 580 18.29 6.51 20.76
N ARG A 581 17.27 6.09 20.00
CA ARG A 581 16.89 6.79 18.76
C ARG A 581 16.09 8.05 19.13
N THR A 582 16.59 9.22 18.78
CA THR A 582 15.92 10.50 19.03
C THR A 582 14.74 10.70 18.08
N ASN A 583 13.59 10.09 18.40
CA ASN A 583 12.30 10.54 17.87
C ASN A 583 12.03 11.93 18.45
N GLY A 584 12.26 12.98 17.65
CA GLY A 584 12.16 14.37 18.05
C GLY A 584 10.73 14.82 18.36
N ILE A 585 10.29 14.60 19.61
CA ILE A 585 9.18 15.32 20.24
C ILE A 585 9.64 15.78 21.63
N SER A 586 10.49 16.81 21.68
CA SER A 586 10.51 17.63 22.90
C SER A 586 9.21 18.42 22.92
N LYS A 587 8.47 18.37 24.03
CA LYS A 587 7.30 19.24 24.21
C LYS A 587 7.79 20.64 24.54
N ALA A 588 8.13 21.42 23.52
CA ALA A 588 8.52 22.82 23.63
C ALA A 588 7.36 23.66 24.23
N ASN A 589 7.36 23.77 25.56
CA ASN A 589 6.56 24.68 26.39
C ASN A 589 5.04 24.74 26.07
N GLY A 590 4.44 23.61 25.64
CA GLY A 590 2.98 23.46 25.53
C GLY A 590 2.32 24.10 24.31
N TYR A 591 3.08 24.68 23.39
CA TYR A 591 2.57 25.27 22.15
C TYR A 591 2.63 24.27 20.98
N GLY A 592 1.74 24.44 19.99
CA GLY A 592 1.85 23.75 18.71
C GLY A 592 2.75 24.52 17.74
N ARG A 593 3.39 23.82 16.79
CA ARG A 593 4.21 24.43 15.73
C ARG A 593 3.48 25.54 14.94
N SER A 594 2.15 25.51 14.90
CA SER A 594 1.29 26.56 14.35
C SER A 594 1.49 27.96 14.96
N SER A 595 2.04 28.08 16.18
CA SER A 595 2.38 29.39 16.80
C SER A 595 3.89 29.63 16.92
N PHE A 596 4.74 28.83 16.27
CA PHE A 596 6.19 29.01 16.34
C PHE A 596 6.64 30.27 15.59
N THR A 597 7.66 30.90 16.16
CA THR A 597 8.53 31.93 15.57
C THR A 597 9.84 31.28 15.08
N ALA A 598 10.73 32.01 14.41
CA ALA A 598 12.03 31.47 13.99
C ALA A 598 12.85 30.95 15.17
N LYS A 599 12.83 31.65 16.32
CA LYS A 599 13.49 31.17 17.55
C LYS A 599 12.99 29.80 18.00
N HIS A 600 11.68 29.58 18.02
CA HIS A 600 11.08 28.32 18.43
C HIS A 600 11.47 27.15 17.50
N VAL A 601 11.60 27.41 16.18
CA VAL A 601 12.09 26.42 15.21
C VAL A 601 13.56 26.07 15.44
N VAL A 602 14.41 27.07 15.75
CA VAL A 602 15.80 26.81 16.14
C VAL A 602 15.83 25.95 17.41
N GLU A 603 15.07 26.31 18.44
CA GLU A 603 15.04 25.58 19.72
C GLU A 603 14.59 24.12 19.58
N GLU A 604 13.51 23.85 18.82
CA GLU A 604 13.04 22.47 18.58
C GLU A 604 14.11 21.63 17.84
N ILE A 605 14.65 22.15 16.75
CA ILE A 605 15.60 21.39 15.91
C ILE A 605 16.93 21.20 16.62
N TRP A 606 17.44 22.22 17.31
CA TRP A 606 18.69 22.16 18.09
C TRP A 606 18.63 21.09 19.18
N GLN A 607 17.54 21.05 19.95
CA GLN A 607 17.29 20.01 20.95
C GLN A 607 17.11 18.63 20.31
N GLY A 608 16.36 18.52 19.21
CA GLY A 608 16.13 17.25 18.50
C GLY A 608 17.40 16.62 17.90
N LEU A 609 18.40 17.45 17.56
CA LEU A 609 19.73 17.00 17.12
C LEU A 609 20.65 16.59 18.30
N GLY A 610 20.30 16.95 19.53
CA GLY A 610 21.09 16.69 20.74
C GLY A 610 22.26 17.66 20.95
N LEU A 611 22.11 18.92 20.53
CA LEU A 611 23.16 19.95 20.66
C LEU A 611 23.08 20.72 21.99
N PRO A 612 24.20 21.32 22.47
CA PRO A 612 24.28 21.95 23.79
C PRO A 612 23.34 23.15 23.91
N THR A 613 22.44 23.14 24.89
CA THR A 613 21.36 24.14 24.99
C THR A 613 21.83 25.54 25.38
N GLU A 614 23.05 25.66 25.90
CA GLU A 614 23.67 26.91 26.30
C GLU A 614 23.93 27.80 25.07
N ALA A 615 24.23 27.20 23.92
CA ALA A 615 24.46 27.88 22.65
C ALA A 615 23.27 28.75 22.21
N LEU A 616 22.04 28.37 22.57
CA LEU A 616 20.82 29.12 22.26
C LEU A 616 20.79 30.51 22.91
N SER A 617 21.64 30.76 23.92
CA SER A 617 21.83 32.11 24.50
C SER A 617 22.73 33.04 23.68
N SER A 618 23.50 32.51 22.72
CA SER A 618 24.36 33.25 21.80
C SER A 618 23.70 33.58 20.44
N LEU A 619 22.36 33.57 20.34
CA LEU A 619 21.65 33.80 19.08
C LEU A 619 20.63 34.95 19.18
N ASP A 620 20.83 36.00 18.38
CA ASP A 620 19.80 37.00 18.08
C ASP A 620 19.14 36.72 16.72
N LEU A 621 17.82 36.92 16.65
CA LEU A 621 17.05 36.84 15.40
C LEU A 621 16.33 38.19 15.13
N PRO A 622 17.03 39.23 14.65
CA PRO A 622 16.41 40.53 14.34
C PRO A 622 15.27 40.39 13.33
N GLY A 623 14.07 40.83 13.70
CA GLY A 623 12.87 40.71 12.87
C GLY A 623 12.07 39.42 13.03
N ASP A 624 12.36 38.57 14.03
CA ASP A 624 11.49 37.44 14.40
C ASP A 624 10.21 37.92 15.16
N ASP A 625 9.40 38.75 14.49
CA ASP A 625 8.18 39.35 15.04
C ASP A 625 6.88 38.64 14.58
N GLY A 626 7.02 37.52 13.88
CA GLY A 626 5.93 36.69 13.39
C GLY A 626 5.21 37.21 12.14
N LYS A 627 5.65 38.30 11.52
CA LYS A 627 5.04 38.82 10.28
C LYS A 627 5.47 38.05 9.03
N PRO A 628 4.64 38.01 7.96
CA PRO A 628 5.05 37.57 6.64
C PRO A 628 6.26 38.39 6.12
N GLN A 629 7.24 37.70 5.54
CA GLN A 629 8.48 38.30 4.98
C GLN A 629 8.61 38.08 3.45
N LEU A 630 7.76 37.22 2.89
CA LEU A 630 7.57 36.96 1.45
C LEU A 630 6.07 36.67 1.24
N PRO A 631 5.48 37.01 0.09
CA PRO A 631 4.06 36.81 -0.14
C PRO A 631 3.73 35.32 -0.32
N SER A 632 3.25 34.69 0.74
CA SER A 632 2.88 33.27 0.80
C SER A 632 1.98 33.03 2.00
N SER A 633 1.02 32.11 1.90
CA SER A 633 0.30 31.67 3.10
C SER A 633 1.21 30.90 4.05
N TYR A 634 2.28 30.27 3.54
CA TYR A 634 3.27 29.57 4.36
C TYR A 634 4.23 30.52 5.07
N LYS A 635 4.67 30.13 6.27
CA LYS A 635 5.66 30.85 7.08
C LYS A 635 7.10 30.72 6.56
N ILE A 636 7.32 31.00 5.27
CA ILE A 636 8.63 30.85 4.60
C ILE A 636 9.69 31.75 5.25
N GLY A 637 9.34 32.95 5.72
CA GLY A 637 10.26 33.84 6.44
C GLY A 637 10.84 33.23 7.72
N ILE A 638 9.97 32.62 8.54
CA ILE A 638 10.35 31.91 9.76
C ILE A 638 11.21 30.70 9.44
N LEU A 639 10.86 29.92 8.41
CA LEU A 639 11.67 28.79 7.94
C LEU A 639 13.07 29.25 7.48
N ALA A 640 13.15 30.34 6.72
CA ALA A 640 14.39 30.85 6.16
C ALA A 640 15.35 31.36 7.24
N GLN A 641 14.87 32.24 8.12
CA GLN A 641 15.65 32.79 9.22
C GLN A 641 16.13 31.67 10.17
N SER A 642 15.26 30.72 10.51
CA SER A 642 15.61 29.62 11.43
C SER A 642 16.56 28.60 10.81
N SER A 643 16.40 28.20 9.54
CA SER A 643 17.31 27.22 8.91
C SER A 643 18.72 27.77 8.75
N ILE A 644 18.85 29.05 8.40
CA ILE A 644 20.15 29.72 8.32
C ILE A 644 20.77 29.84 9.72
N ALA A 645 20.01 30.33 10.71
CA ALA A 645 20.47 30.46 12.10
C ALA A 645 20.94 29.13 12.72
N LEU A 646 20.25 28.02 12.43
CA LEU A 646 20.66 26.68 12.84
C LEU A 646 22.06 26.33 12.32
N SER A 647 22.32 26.56 11.02
CA SER A 647 23.62 26.25 10.42
C SER A 647 24.76 27.15 10.94
N ALA A 648 24.48 28.45 11.12
CA ALA A 648 25.46 29.41 11.64
C ALA A 648 25.77 29.22 13.13
N LEU A 649 24.75 28.92 13.95
CA LEU A 649 24.94 28.61 15.37
C LEU A 649 25.65 27.26 15.55
N ALA A 650 25.39 26.27 14.70
CA ALA A 650 26.10 25.00 14.70
C ALA A 650 27.59 25.21 14.36
N ALA A 651 27.91 26.07 13.39
CA ALA A 651 29.28 26.44 13.07
C ALA A 651 29.97 27.14 14.26
N ALA A 652 29.29 28.09 14.93
CA ALA A 652 29.79 28.74 16.14
C ALA A 652 29.99 27.75 17.32
N GLN A 653 29.18 26.69 17.41
CA GLN A 653 29.35 25.61 18.40
C GLN A 653 30.57 24.71 18.12
N ILE A 654 30.94 24.50 16.85
CA ILE A 654 32.21 23.84 16.51
C ILE A 654 33.41 24.74 16.86
N GLU A 655 33.31 26.06 16.65
CA GLU A 655 34.35 27.00 17.08
C GLU A 655 34.54 26.98 18.60
N ALA A 656 33.44 27.04 19.36
CA ALA A 656 33.45 26.92 20.82
C ALA A 656 34.18 25.65 21.30
N LEU A 657 33.92 24.52 20.64
CA LEU A 657 34.56 23.23 20.93
C LEU A 657 36.03 23.18 20.48
N ARG A 658 36.40 23.88 19.41
CA ARG A 658 37.79 24.00 18.93
C ARG A 658 38.65 24.84 19.87
N ALA A 659 38.11 25.97 20.34
CA ALA A 659 38.85 26.98 21.10
C ALA A 659 38.67 26.87 22.63
N ASP A 660 37.97 25.83 23.11
CA ASP A 660 37.57 25.64 24.52
C ASP A 660 36.98 26.92 25.16
N SER A 661 35.94 27.45 24.50
CA SER A 661 35.41 28.79 24.77
C SER A 661 33.89 28.89 24.65
N SER A 662 33.32 30.02 25.05
CA SER A 662 31.87 30.29 24.92
C SER A 662 31.47 30.48 23.45
N VAL A 663 30.31 29.93 23.05
CA VAL A 663 29.75 30.03 21.69
C VAL A 663 29.72 31.49 21.21
N PRO A 664 30.45 31.83 20.12
CA PRO A 664 30.46 33.17 19.56
C PRO A 664 29.05 33.64 19.19
N HIS A 665 28.76 34.92 19.45
CA HIS A 665 27.43 35.50 19.22
C HIS A 665 27.06 35.50 17.73
N VAL A 666 25.87 35.01 17.40
CA VAL A 666 25.35 34.85 16.04
C VAL A 666 24.13 35.77 15.87
N GLN A 667 24.04 36.45 14.73
CA GLN A 667 22.84 37.22 14.36
C GLN A 667 22.36 36.87 12.96
N VAL A 668 21.05 36.68 12.77
CA VAL A 668 20.42 36.43 11.45
C VAL A 668 19.18 37.33 11.26
N PRO A 669 19.26 38.41 10.46
CA PRO A 669 18.11 39.27 10.18
C PRO A 669 17.08 38.62 9.24
N ALA A 670 15.78 38.73 9.57
CA ALA A 670 14.69 38.06 8.86
C ALA A 670 14.62 38.41 7.36
N GLU A 671 14.57 39.71 7.01
CA GLU A 671 14.51 40.16 5.61
C GLU A 671 15.71 39.64 4.80
N HIS A 672 16.92 39.79 5.33
CA HIS A 672 18.17 39.35 4.70
C HIS A 672 18.19 37.84 4.44
N ALA A 673 17.69 37.02 5.37
CA ALA A 673 17.55 35.58 5.20
C ALA A 673 16.54 35.21 4.09
N THR A 674 15.43 35.95 3.95
CA THR A 674 14.47 35.72 2.85
C THR A 674 15.00 36.12 1.48
N VAL A 675 15.86 37.14 1.41
CA VAL A 675 16.59 37.50 0.19
C VAL A 675 17.63 36.42 -0.17
N GLU A 676 18.32 35.84 0.81
CA GLU A 676 19.27 34.73 0.57
C GLU A 676 18.56 33.48 0.02
N PHE A 677 17.32 33.20 0.48
CA PHE A 677 16.42 32.16 -0.05
C PHE A 677 15.96 32.37 -1.51
N LYS A 678 16.43 33.44 -2.17
CA LYS A 678 16.22 33.72 -3.61
C LYS A 678 17.54 34.03 -4.32
N SER A 679 18.69 33.76 -3.69
CA SER A 679 20.02 34.16 -4.18
C SER A 679 20.38 33.59 -5.56
N GLU A 680 19.79 32.47 -5.98
CA GLU A 680 19.98 31.88 -7.31
C GLU A 680 19.31 32.68 -8.45
N ARG A 681 18.50 33.70 -8.12
CA ARG A 681 17.75 34.56 -9.07
C ARG A 681 18.10 36.05 -8.95
N LEU A 682 18.84 36.43 -7.91
CA LEU A 682 19.05 37.83 -7.53
C LEU A 682 20.49 38.31 -7.72
N TYR A 683 21.39 37.48 -8.27
CA TYR A 683 22.74 37.93 -8.63
C TYR A 683 22.78 38.61 -10.01
N ILE A 684 23.81 39.44 -10.19
CA ILE A 684 24.17 40.10 -11.45
C ILE A 684 25.58 39.63 -11.81
N LEU A 685 25.82 39.33 -13.08
CA LEU A 685 27.12 38.90 -13.62
C LEU A 685 27.45 39.72 -14.87
N ASP A 686 28.59 40.43 -14.87
CA ASP A 686 28.98 41.38 -15.92
C ASP A 686 27.84 42.34 -16.33
N GLY A 687 27.17 42.91 -15.32
CA GLY A 687 26.06 43.85 -15.49
C GLY A 687 24.75 43.23 -16.01
N LYS A 688 24.65 41.91 -16.12
CA LYS A 688 23.46 41.19 -16.61
C LYS A 688 22.79 40.40 -15.49
N SER A 689 21.46 40.48 -15.41
CA SER A 689 20.64 39.65 -14.52
C SER A 689 20.57 38.19 -15.02
N THR A 690 20.22 37.26 -14.13
CA THR A 690 20.12 35.83 -14.45
C THR A 690 19.01 35.49 -15.45
N PRO A 691 19.23 34.59 -16.43
CA PRO A 691 18.17 34.03 -17.25
C PRO A 691 17.33 33.02 -16.45
N SER A 692 16.03 32.94 -16.76
CA SER A 692 15.09 32.02 -16.10
C SER A 692 15.56 30.55 -16.19
N PRO A 693 15.50 29.78 -15.08
CA PRO A 693 15.84 28.35 -15.08
C PRO A 693 14.71 27.44 -15.60
N TRP A 694 13.53 28.00 -15.91
CA TRP A 694 12.39 27.25 -16.43
C TRP A 694 12.51 26.99 -17.93
N GLY A 695 12.16 25.79 -18.38
CA GLY A 695 12.08 25.48 -19.81
C GLY A 695 10.76 25.95 -20.46
N PRO A 696 10.67 25.90 -21.79
CA PRO A 696 9.55 26.45 -22.56
C PRO A 696 8.25 25.64 -22.48
N ILE A 697 8.30 24.37 -22.05
CA ILE A 697 7.11 23.49 -22.04
C ILE A 697 6.72 22.97 -20.66
N GLY A 698 7.58 23.06 -19.64
CA GLY A 698 7.31 22.57 -18.28
C GLY A 698 6.47 23.53 -17.44
N GLY A 699 5.91 23.04 -16.33
CA GLY A 699 4.92 23.75 -15.53
C GLY A 699 3.63 22.94 -15.39
N LEU A 700 2.52 23.59 -15.05
CA LEU A 700 1.23 22.92 -14.87
C LEU A 700 0.51 22.72 -16.23
N HIS A 701 -0.10 21.55 -16.41
CA HIS A 701 -0.92 21.19 -17.57
C HIS A 701 -2.21 20.54 -17.07
N LYS A 702 -3.33 20.83 -17.74
CA LYS A 702 -4.64 20.27 -17.40
C LYS A 702 -4.78 18.87 -17.99
N THR A 703 -5.32 17.94 -17.20
CA THR A 703 -5.67 16.56 -17.57
C THR A 703 -7.20 16.40 -17.66
N SER A 704 -7.70 15.21 -17.96
CA SER A 704 -9.15 14.94 -18.03
C SER A 704 -9.85 15.05 -16.66
N ASP A 705 -9.09 14.78 -15.59
CA ASP A 705 -9.52 14.64 -14.20
C ASP A 705 -8.99 15.74 -13.25
N GLY A 706 -8.01 16.54 -13.70
CA GLY A 706 -7.24 17.42 -12.81
C GLY A 706 -6.09 18.13 -13.51
N HIS A 707 -4.89 18.04 -12.94
CA HIS A 707 -3.66 18.62 -13.52
C HIS A 707 -2.42 17.78 -13.20
N VAL A 708 -1.39 17.88 -14.05
CA VAL A 708 -0.02 17.43 -13.76
C VAL A 708 0.97 18.60 -13.84
N ARG A 709 2.05 18.57 -13.05
CA ARG A 709 3.24 19.41 -13.29
C ARG A 709 4.31 18.60 -14.00
N VAL A 710 4.71 19.06 -15.19
CA VAL A 710 5.81 18.53 -16.00
C VAL A 710 7.09 19.32 -15.69
N HIS A 711 8.21 18.63 -15.49
CA HIS A 711 9.53 19.26 -15.39
C HIS A 711 10.33 19.15 -16.70
N ASP A 712 10.83 20.26 -17.24
CA ASP A 712 11.52 20.28 -18.55
C ASP A 712 12.85 21.07 -18.58
N SER A 713 13.37 21.54 -17.43
CA SER A 713 14.63 22.31 -17.38
C SER A 713 15.87 21.51 -17.79
N PHE A 714 15.80 20.18 -17.83
CA PHE A 714 16.85 19.32 -18.43
C PHE A 714 16.40 18.78 -19.79
N PRO A 715 17.28 18.75 -20.83
CA PRO A 715 16.94 18.24 -22.15
C PRO A 715 16.41 16.81 -22.15
N ASN A 716 16.96 15.90 -21.35
CA ASN A 716 16.48 14.51 -21.27
C ASN A 716 15.05 14.40 -20.73
N HIS A 717 14.64 15.32 -19.85
CA HIS A 717 13.26 15.35 -19.33
C HIS A 717 12.31 15.99 -20.35
N ARG A 718 12.74 17.05 -21.03
CA ARG A 718 11.98 17.70 -22.12
C ARG A 718 11.76 16.77 -23.31
N HIS A 719 12.81 16.10 -23.77
CA HIS A 719 12.72 15.19 -24.92
C HIS A 719 11.87 13.97 -24.57
N GLY A 720 12.09 13.36 -23.40
CA GLY A 720 11.34 12.17 -22.99
C GLY A 720 9.85 12.40 -22.77
N ILE A 721 9.41 13.58 -22.30
CA ILE A 721 7.96 13.87 -22.19
C ILE A 721 7.31 14.16 -23.56
N LEU A 722 8.06 14.73 -24.51
CA LEU A 722 7.59 14.89 -25.90
C LEU A 722 7.51 13.53 -26.61
N GLU A 723 8.53 12.69 -26.46
CA GLU A 723 8.60 11.32 -26.98
C GLU A 723 7.42 10.48 -26.45
N LEU A 724 7.18 10.50 -25.14
CA LEU A 724 6.05 9.79 -24.50
C LEU A 724 4.68 10.24 -25.01
N MET A 725 4.55 11.50 -25.45
CA MET A 725 3.31 12.05 -26.02
C MET A 725 3.21 11.91 -27.56
N GLY A 726 4.22 11.31 -28.20
CA GLY A 726 4.31 11.18 -29.65
C GLY A 726 4.46 12.53 -30.37
N LEU A 727 5.25 13.44 -29.80
CA LEU A 727 5.48 14.80 -30.30
C LEU A 727 6.95 15.00 -30.75
N PRO A 728 7.20 15.83 -31.79
CA PRO A 728 8.55 16.17 -32.21
C PRO A 728 9.25 17.08 -31.19
N LEU A 729 10.59 17.08 -31.16
CA LEU A 729 11.40 17.81 -30.17
C LEU A 729 11.25 19.34 -30.19
N ASN A 730 10.62 19.90 -31.24
CA ASN A 730 10.32 21.32 -31.39
C ASN A 730 8.86 21.67 -31.07
N ALA A 731 8.06 20.74 -30.52
CA ALA A 731 6.66 20.97 -30.19
C ALA A 731 6.46 22.03 -29.10
N THR A 732 5.35 22.77 -29.19
CA THR A 732 5.03 23.87 -28.28
C THR A 732 4.40 23.38 -26.97
N ARG A 733 4.34 24.28 -25.96
CA ARG A 733 3.59 24.06 -24.71
C ARG A 733 2.15 23.63 -25.00
N ASP A 734 1.51 24.24 -25.98
CA ASP A 734 0.09 24.04 -26.26
C ASP A 734 -0.15 22.66 -26.91
N GLN A 735 0.74 22.24 -27.82
CA GLN A 735 0.72 20.90 -28.40
C GLN A 735 0.94 19.81 -27.33
N LEU A 736 1.86 20.03 -26.39
CA LEU A 736 2.02 19.16 -25.21
C LEU A 736 0.75 19.15 -24.34
N SER A 737 0.17 20.32 -24.06
CA SER A 737 -1.02 20.45 -23.21
C SER A 737 -2.24 19.77 -23.84
N GLN A 738 -2.41 19.86 -25.15
CA GLN A 738 -3.46 19.17 -25.91
C GLN A 738 -3.30 17.64 -25.85
N LYS A 739 -2.05 17.13 -25.90
CA LYS A 739 -1.78 15.69 -25.71
C LYS A 739 -2.04 15.24 -24.28
N ILE A 740 -1.70 16.06 -23.29
CA ILE A 740 -1.89 15.74 -21.86
C ILE A 740 -3.38 15.77 -21.47
N SER A 741 -4.22 16.61 -22.10
CA SER A 741 -5.61 16.82 -21.68
C SER A 741 -6.53 15.59 -21.78
N SER A 742 -6.15 14.55 -22.52
CA SER A 742 -6.89 13.28 -22.60
C SER A 742 -6.49 12.24 -21.56
N TRP A 743 -5.35 12.42 -20.88
CA TRP A 743 -4.88 11.51 -19.82
C TRP A 743 -5.55 11.82 -18.49
N ALA A 744 -5.65 10.83 -17.60
CA ALA A 744 -5.84 11.06 -16.17
C ALA A 744 -4.49 11.41 -15.50
N ALA A 745 -4.51 12.23 -14.45
CA ALA A 745 -3.31 12.82 -13.86
C ALA A 745 -2.39 11.79 -13.20
N VAL A 746 -2.97 10.83 -12.47
CA VAL A 746 -2.22 9.79 -11.75
C VAL A 746 -1.64 8.75 -12.72
N ASP A 747 -2.38 8.43 -13.79
CA ASP A 747 -1.90 7.48 -14.81
C ASP A 747 -0.74 8.06 -15.60
N LEU A 748 -0.83 9.33 -16.00
CA LEU A 748 0.28 10.04 -16.64
C LEU A 748 1.48 10.23 -15.69
N GLU A 749 1.26 10.45 -14.39
CA GLU A 749 2.36 10.42 -13.40
C GLU A 749 3.06 9.06 -13.40
N ASN A 750 2.31 7.96 -13.29
CA ASN A 750 2.87 6.61 -13.20
C ASN A 750 3.66 6.26 -14.47
N VAL A 751 3.04 6.40 -15.65
CA VAL A 751 3.69 6.11 -16.93
C VAL A 751 4.92 7.00 -17.17
N ALA A 752 4.88 8.28 -16.78
CA ALA A 752 6.04 9.16 -16.87
C ALA A 752 7.17 8.74 -15.92
N ILE A 753 6.85 8.27 -14.71
CA ILE A 753 7.84 7.83 -13.71
C ILE A 753 8.51 6.52 -14.12
N ASP A 754 7.75 5.57 -14.67
CA ASP A 754 8.28 4.32 -15.24
C ASP A 754 9.14 4.60 -16.49
N SER A 755 8.72 5.58 -17.31
CA SER A 755 9.52 6.20 -18.38
C SER A 755 10.71 7.03 -17.88
N LYS A 756 11.02 6.99 -16.58
CA LYS A 756 12.17 7.65 -15.92
C LYS A 756 12.15 9.19 -15.99
N LEU A 757 10.98 9.79 -16.21
CA LEU A 757 10.76 11.23 -16.26
C LEU A 757 10.52 11.81 -14.85
N ALA A 758 10.01 13.05 -14.81
CA ALA A 758 9.74 13.81 -13.58
C ALA A 758 8.46 14.64 -13.78
N THR A 759 7.32 13.96 -13.76
CA THR A 759 5.98 14.53 -13.91
C THR A 759 5.12 14.02 -12.75
N TYR A 760 4.33 14.89 -12.11
CA TYR A 760 3.49 14.53 -10.97
C TYR A 760 2.09 15.10 -11.08
N ALA A 761 1.09 14.32 -10.62
CA ALA A 761 -0.27 14.79 -10.43
C ALA A 761 -0.33 15.82 -9.31
N LEU A 762 -1.03 16.93 -9.59
CA LEU A 762 -1.46 17.89 -8.59
C LEU A 762 -2.42 17.20 -7.62
N ARG A 763 -2.20 17.39 -6.31
CA ARG A 763 -2.99 16.75 -5.25
C ARG A 763 -3.36 17.78 -4.17
N SER A 764 -4.45 17.52 -3.45
CA SER A 764 -4.78 18.19 -2.19
C SER A 764 -4.05 17.52 -1.01
N TYR A 765 -4.08 18.15 0.17
CA TYR A 765 -3.53 17.54 1.38
C TYR A 765 -4.16 16.18 1.71
N GLN A 766 -5.48 16.02 1.55
CA GLN A 766 -6.17 14.74 1.78
C GLN A 766 -5.70 13.65 0.80
N GLN A 767 -5.45 14.02 -0.46
CA GLN A 767 -4.93 13.10 -1.49
C GLN A 767 -3.44 12.77 -1.32
N TRP A 768 -2.68 13.61 -0.60
CA TRP A 768 -1.29 13.32 -0.24
C TRP A 768 -1.20 12.46 1.03
N ASP A 769 -1.95 12.79 2.06
CA ASP A 769 -1.90 12.11 3.37
C ASP A 769 -2.49 10.69 3.35
N SER A 770 -3.33 10.37 2.37
CA SER A 770 -3.75 8.99 2.11
C SER A 770 -2.59 8.11 1.62
N LEU A 771 -1.60 8.67 0.90
CA LEU A 771 -0.52 7.91 0.27
C LEU A 771 0.43 7.28 1.29
N PRO A 772 0.95 6.06 1.03
CA PRO A 772 1.99 5.46 1.86
C PRO A 772 3.26 6.31 1.98
N GLN A 773 3.56 7.20 1.03
CA GLN A 773 4.75 8.07 1.14
C GLN A 773 4.61 9.15 2.21
N SER A 774 3.47 9.85 2.33
CA SER A 774 3.27 10.86 3.40
C SER A 774 3.43 10.24 4.79
N LYS A 775 2.96 8.99 4.92
CA LYS A 775 3.06 8.14 6.12
C LYS A 775 4.48 7.63 6.40
N ALA A 776 5.35 7.52 5.39
CA ALA A 776 6.74 7.08 5.56
C ALA A 776 7.70 8.22 5.98
N LEU A 777 7.29 9.48 5.84
CA LEU A 777 8.09 10.64 6.25
C LEU A 777 8.09 10.80 7.77
N ILE A 778 9.29 10.90 8.36
CA ILE A 778 9.47 11.34 9.75
C ILE A 778 8.94 12.77 9.94
N ASP A 779 8.48 13.11 11.15
CA ASP A 779 7.94 14.44 11.50
C ASP A 779 9.03 15.39 12.04
N PHE A 780 10.20 15.34 11.41
CA PHE A 780 11.38 16.12 11.78
C PHE A 780 12.30 16.26 10.55
N PRO A 781 12.92 17.42 10.26
CA PRO A 781 13.52 17.68 8.96
C PRO A 781 14.91 17.04 8.73
N ILE A 782 15.61 16.64 9.80
CA ILE A 782 16.99 16.14 9.76
C ILE A 782 17.09 14.78 10.47
N SER A 783 17.42 13.73 9.74
CA SER A 783 17.71 12.40 10.31
C SER A 783 19.21 12.28 10.60
N LEU A 784 19.59 12.07 11.87
CA LEU A 784 20.94 11.66 12.27
C LEU A 784 20.96 10.18 12.66
N LYS A 785 21.95 9.44 12.14
CA LYS A 785 22.17 8.02 12.46
C LYS A 785 23.66 7.68 12.52
N GLN A 786 24.15 7.24 13.67
CA GLN A 786 25.48 6.65 13.78
C GLN A 786 25.55 5.34 12.96
N LEU A 787 26.61 5.16 12.17
CA LEU A 787 26.86 3.98 11.33
C LEU A 787 27.87 3.02 11.97
N THR A 788 28.91 3.56 12.60
CA THR A 788 29.95 2.80 13.31
C THR A 788 30.13 3.38 14.71
N LYS A 789 30.45 2.54 15.69
CA LYS A 789 31.11 3.00 16.92
C LYS A 789 32.61 3.12 16.64
N GLY A 790 33.28 4.07 17.26
CA GLY A 790 34.74 4.19 17.18
C GLY A 790 35.29 5.07 18.29
N ASP A 791 36.46 4.71 18.80
CA ASP A 791 37.04 5.31 20.01
C ASP A 791 37.75 6.66 19.74
N ASN A 792 37.76 7.10 18.48
CA ASN A 792 38.29 8.39 18.05
C ASN A 792 37.29 9.52 18.37
N THR A 793 37.38 10.08 19.58
CA THR A 793 36.74 11.35 19.96
C THR A 793 37.66 12.55 19.72
N GLY A 794 37.10 13.76 19.75
CA GLY A 794 37.77 15.02 19.41
C GLY A 794 37.50 15.48 17.97
N LEU A 795 37.69 16.77 17.71
CA LEU A 795 37.64 17.32 16.35
C LEU A 795 38.85 16.83 15.54
N PRO A 796 38.73 16.61 14.21
CA PRO A 796 39.88 16.22 13.38
C PRO A 796 41.03 17.23 13.51
N ASN A 797 42.27 16.76 13.66
CA ASN A 797 43.46 17.61 13.87
C ASN A 797 43.58 18.78 12.88
N ARG A 798 43.11 18.61 11.64
CA ARG A 798 43.06 19.66 10.61
C ARG A 798 42.29 20.90 11.05
N LEU A 799 41.16 20.74 11.76
CA LEU A 799 40.38 21.85 12.29
C LEU A 799 41.11 22.53 13.45
N LEU A 800 41.81 21.76 14.30
CA LEU A 800 42.53 22.26 15.47
C LEU A 800 43.79 23.07 15.10
N THR A 801 44.48 22.71 14.01
CA THR A 801 45.70 23.41 13.55
C THR A 801 45.46 24.47 12.46
N ALA A 802 44.23 24.59 11.97
CA ALA A 802 43.88 25.50 10.88
C ALA A 802 44.17 26.98 11.22
N GLN A 803 44.63 27.73 10.22
CA GLN A 803 44.83 29.17 10.31
C GLN A 803 43.70 29.91 9.57
N GLY A 804 43.19 30.99 10.17
CA GLY A 804 42.14 31.85 9.59
C GLY A 804 40.82 31.82 10.37
N SER A 805 40.01 32.88 10.23
CA SER A 805 38.89 33.19 11.13
C SER A 805 37.53 32.56 10.77
N GLY A 806 37.52 31.42 10.07
CA GLY A 806 36.29 30.70 9.71
C GLY A 806 36.02 29.53 10.66
N CYS A 807 34.82 29.46 11.25
CA CYS A 807 34.46 28.47 12.28
C CYS A 807 34.60 27.00 11.84
N LEU A 808 34.50 26.70 10.55
CA LEU A 808 34.69 25.37 9.96
C LEU A 808 36.02 25.24 9.18
N ARG A 809 36.95 26.20 9.31
CA ARG A 809 38.25 26.15 8.61
C ARG A 809 39.02 24.89 9.02
N GLY A 810 39.45 24.12 8.02
CA GLY A 810 40.11 22.82 8.18
C GLY A 810 39.20 21.61 7.94
N LEU A 811 37.87 21.79 7.91
CA LEU A 811 36.91 20.76 7.50
C LEU A 811 36.96 20.53 5.99
N ARG A 812 37.03 19.27 5.56
CA ARG A 812 37.12 18.85 4.15
C ARG A 812 35.82 18.18 3.69
N VAL A 813 35.14 18.79 2.73
CA VAL A 813 33.84 18.33 2.20
C VAL A 813 34.00 17.95 0.73
N LEU A 814 33.64 16.72 0.39
CA LEU A 814 33.57 16.25 -0.99
C LEU A 814 32.11 16.24 -1.43
N ASP A 815 31.78 17.17 -2.32
CA ASP A 815 30.43 17.42 -2.82
C ASP A 815 30.28 16.80 -4.22
N MET A 816 29.43 15.78 -4.35
CA MET A 816 29.04 15.16 -5.64
C MET A 816 27.64 15.60 -6.11
N SER A 817 27.09 16.68 -5.54
CA SER A 817 25.70 17.09 -5.75
C SER A 817 25.51 18.12 -6.88
N ARG A 818 24.23 18.38 -7.24
CA ARG A 818 23.79 19.23 -8.35
C ARG A 818 22.42 19.85 -8.03
N VAL A 819 21.98 20.82 -8.85
CA VAL A 819 20.72 21.58 -8.66
C VAL A 819 20.81 22.51 -7.45
N ILE A 820 19.83 22.56 -6.52
CA ILE A 820 19.79 23.58 -5.45
C ILE A 820 20.12 23.02 -4.07
N ALA A 821 19.29 22.15 -3.48
CA ALA A 821 19.38 21.80 -2.06
C ALA A 821 20.75 21.28 -1.56
N ALA A 822 21.29 20.22 -2.17
CA ALA A 822 22.59 19.70 -1.74
C ALA A 822 23.76 20.64 -2.10
N PRO A 823 23.80 21.30 -3.27
CA PRO A 823 24.80 22.32 -3.51
C PRO A 823 24.76 23.47 -2.50
N LEU A 824 23.59 23.87 -2.02
CA LEU A 824 23.45 24.88 -0.96
C LEU A 824 24.02 24.41 0.38
N CYS A 825 23.91 23.12 0.72
CA CYS A 825 24.62 22.56 1.89
C CYS A 825 26.14 22.78 1.76
N GLY A 826 26.72 22.44 0.60
CA GLY A 826 28.15 22.68 0.34
C GLY A 826 28.52 24.18 0.37
N LYS A 827 27.68 25.05 -0.21
CA LYS A 827 27.84 26.52 -0.19
C LYS A 827 27.83 27.05 1.26
N THR A 828 26.96 26.52 2.11
CA THR A 828 26.83 26.92 3.53
C THR A 828 28.05 26.49 4.35
N LEU A 829 28.53 25.25 4.19
CA LEU A 829 29.75 24.77 4.85
C LEU A 829 30.98 25.61 4.44
N ALA A 830 31.08 25.97 3.15
CA ALA A 830 32.11 26.87 2.64
C ALA A 830 31.97 28.31 3.18
N ALA A 831 30.75 28.80 3.43
CA ALA A 831 30.50 30.13 3.99
C ALA A 831 31.07 30.29 5.41
N HIS A 832 31.24 29.20 6.16
CA HIS A 832 31.91 29.17 7.45
C HIS A 832 33.39 28.70 7.37
N GLY A 833 33.94 28.57 6.16
CA GLY A 833 35.37 28.36 5.90
C GLY A 833 35.82 26.92 5.61
N ALA A 834 34.91 25.95 5.45
CA ALA A 834 35.29 24.59 5.04
C ALA A 834 35.90 24.57 3.62
N ASP A 835 36.85 23.65 3.37
CA ASP A 835 37.36 23.37 2.02
C ASP A 835 36.42 22.40 1.31
N VAL A 836 35.74 22.88 0.26
CA VAL A 836 34.70 22.14 -0.45
C VAL A 836 35.14 21.85 -1.88
N ILE A 837 35.50 20.60 -2.15
CA ILE A 837 35.75 20.11 -3.51
C ILE A 837 34.42 19.65 -4.10
N TRP A 838 33.98 20.32 -5.16
CA TRP A 838 32.79 19.96 -5.93
C TRP A 838 33.21 19.09 -7.13
N VAL A 839 32.92 17.79 -7.02
CA VAL A 839 33.23 16.77 -8.02
C VAL A 839 32.06 16.64 -9.00
N THR A 840 32.29 17.11 -10.22
CA THR A 840 31.44 16.89 -11.39
C THR A 840 32.15 15.94 -12.37
N SER A 841 31.57 15.69 -13.54
CA SER A 841 32.12 14.78 -14.56
C SER A 841 32.08 15.48 -15.93
N PRO A 842 33.05 15.24 -16.83
CA PRO A 842 33.02 15.76 -18.20
C PRO A 842 31.75 15.39 -18.98
N ASN A 843 31.09 14.30 -18.56
CA ASN A 843 29.87 13.76 -19.16
C ASN A 843 28.56 14.34 -18.57
N LEU A 844 28.63 15.42 -17.76
CA LEU A 844 27.47 16.08 -17.15
C LEU A 844 27.42 17.57 -17.55
N PRO A 845 26.23 18.13 -17.86
CA PRO A 845 26.13 19.53 -18.30
C PRO A 845 26.29 20.55 -17.16
N ASP A 846 26.90 21.68 -17.48
CA ASP A 846 26.90 22.90 -16.67
C ASP A 846 25.48 23.51 -16.59
N LEU A 847 25.12 24.08 -15.43
CA LEU A 847 23.82 24.72 -15.18
C LEU A 847 24.05 26.21 -14.84
N PRO A 848 24.33 27.07 -15.84
CA PRO A 848 24.91 28.41 -15.63
C PRO A 848 24.04 29.43 -14.87
N THR A 849 22.75 29.15 -14.62
CA THR A 849 21.90 29.94 -13.70
C THR A 849 22.09 29.54 -12.23
N MET A 850 22.36 28.26 -11.94
CA MET A 850 22.41 27.72 -10.57
C MET A 850 23.86 27.60 -10.08
N ASP A 851 24.72 26.99 -10.91
CA ASP A 851 26.08 26.60 -10.55
C ASP A 851 27.00 27.82 -10.28
N ARG A 852 26.57 29.03 -10.65
CA ARG A 852 27.31 30.29 -10.40
C ARG A 852 27.08 30.83 -9.01
N ASP A 853 25.86 30.82 -8.47
CA ASP A 853 25.67 31.19 -7.06
C ASP A 853 26.00 30.01 -6.13
N LEU A 854 25.62 28.79 -6.50
CA LEU A 854 25.79 27.60 -5.65
C LEU A 854 27.20 26.97 -5.73
N GLY A 855 28.04 27.45 -6.65
CA GLY A 855 29.48 27.19 -6.69
C GLY A 855 30.31 28.14 -5.82
N ARG A 856 29.72 29.18 -5.21
CA ARG A 856 30.45 30.09 -4.31
C ARG A 856 30.99 29.32 -3.11
N GLY A 857 32.27 29.53 -2.82
CA GLY A 857 33.04 28.83 -1.80
C GLY A 857 33.65 27.49 -2.24
N LYS A 858 33.38 26.99 -3.44
CA LYS A 858 33.78 25.64 -3.87
C LYS A 858 34.86 25.65 -4.93
N ARG A 859 35.72 24.62 -4.90
CA ARG A 859 36.71 24.32 -5.93
C ARG A 859 36.15 23.24 -6.86
N THR A 860 36.10 23.50 -8.17
CA THR A 860 35.39 22.63 -9.13
C THR A 860 36.34 21.70 -9.89
N VAL A 861 36.11 20.39 -9.79
CA VAL A 861 36.96 19.34 -10.37
C VAL A 861 36.11 18.39 -11.22
N GLN A 862 36.70 17.79 -12.27
CA GLN A 862 36.03 16.82 -13.13
C GLN A 862 36.67 15.43 -13.02
N LEU A 863 35.88 14.44 -12.63
CA LEU A 863 36.24 13.01 -12.54
C LEU A 863 35.08 12.17 -13.09
N ASP A 864 35.32 11.26 -14.05
CA ASP A 864 34.33 10.26 -14.44
C ASP A 864 34.53 8.97 -13.64
N ILE A 865 33.68 8.74 -12.64
CA ILE A 865 33.72 7.54 -11.77
C ILE A 865 33.53 6.20 -12.50
N LYS A 866 33.27 6.20 -13.81
CA LYS A 866 33.33 4.99 -14.67
C LYS A 866 34.75 4.64 -15.12
N ARG A 867 35.67 5.61 -15.16
CA ARG A 867 37.09 5.41 -15.44
C ARG A 867 37.78 4.93 -14.16
N PRO A 868 38.47 3.78 -14.15
CA PRO A 868 39.14 3.26 -12.95
C PRO A 868 40.11 4.25 -12.32
N GLU A 869 40.85 5.02 -13.14
CA GLU A 869 41.84 6.00 -12.71
C GLU A 869 41.21 7.23 -12.02
N ASP A 870 40.14 7.79 -12.58
CA ASP A 870 39.40 8.91 -11.97
C ASP A 870 38.69 8.47 -10.68
N LYS A 871 38.19 7.23 -10.66
CA LYS A 871 37.58 6.62 -9.48
C LYS A 871 38.60 6.35 -8.37
N GLU A 872 39.79 5.86 -8.68
CA GLU A 872 40.86 5.69 -7.68
C GLU A 872 41.26 7.06 -7.11
N HIS A 873 41.39 8.09 -7.94
CA HIS A 873 41.65 9.46 -7.49
C HIS A 873 40.55 9.99 -6.55
N LEU A 874 39.28 9.70 -6.86
CA LEU A 874 38.15 10.00 -5.96
C LEU A 874 38.28 9.28 -4.61
N LEU A 875 38.67 8.00 -4.59
CA LEU A 875 38.85 7.25 -3.34
C LEU A 875 40.02 7.78 -2.50
N GLN A 876 41.12 8.22 -3.13
CA GLN A 876 42.23 8.88 -2.43
C GLN A 876 41.79 10.23 -1.83
N LEU A 877 40.92 11.00 -2.48
CA LEU A 877 40.32 12.19 -1.87
C LEU A 877 39.42 11.84 -0.67
N ILE A 878 38.58 10.80 -0.78
CA ILE A 878 37.66 10.36 0.28
C ILE A 878 38.42 9.89 1.54
N LYS A 879 39.60 9.29 1.38
CA LYS A 879 40.47 8.86 2.49
C LYS A 879 40.81 10.00 3.47
N ASP A 880 40.95 11.22 2.95
CA ASP A 880 41.30 12.42 3.72
C ASP A 880 40.16 13.45 3.83
N CYS A 881 38.93 13.02 3.50
CA CYS A 881 37.70 13.79 3.58
C CYS A 881 37.04 13.63 4.96
N ASP A 882 36.31 14.65 5.42
CA ASP A 882 35.51 14.56 6.64
C ASP A 882 34.01 14.34 6.31
N VAL A 883 33.51 14.92 5.21
CA VAL A 883 32.09 14.86 4.79
C VAL A 883 31.93 14.49 3.32
N PHE A 884 31.24 13.38 3.03
CA PHE A 884 30.80 13.00 1.68
C PHE A 884 29.35 13.45 1.44
N LEU A 885 29.16 14.47 0.61
CA LEU A 885 27.89 15.13 0.34
C LEU A 885 27.35 14.75 -1.04
N GLN A 886 26.10 14.28 -1.11
CA GLN A 886 25.49 13.83 -2.36
C GLN A 886 23.97 14.09 -2.42
N GLY A 887 23.46 14.37 -3.62
CA GLY A 887 22.06 14.72 -3.89
C GLY A 887 21.35 13.78 -4.87
N PHE A 888 21.82 12.54 -5.00
CA PHE A 888 21.19 11.51 -5.83
C PHE A 888 20.16 10.72 -5.03
N ARG A 889 19.22 10.08 -5.75
CA ARG A 889 18.21 9.21 -5.13
C ARG A 889 18.89 8.10 -4.31
N PRO A 890 18.36 7.72 -3.13
CA PRO A 890 18.88 6.63 -2.31
C PRO A 890 19.39 5.43 -3.10
N GLY A 891 20.60 4.97 -2.79
CA GLY A 891 21.27 3.84 -3.46
C GLY A 891 21.93 4.15 -4.82
N SER A 892 21.67 5.30 -5.47
CA SER A 892 22.15 5.56 -6.85
C SER A 892 23.67 5.50 -7.06
N LEU A 893 24.47 5.73 -6.01
CA LEU A 893 25.94 5.67 -6.06
C LEU A 893 26.51 4.28 -5.67
N ALA A 894 25.71 3.40 -5.07
CA ALA A 894 26.17 2.07 -4.65
C ALA A 894 26.57 1.18 -5.84
N SER A 895 25.89 1.31 -6.99
CA SER A 895 26.25 0.61 -8.23
C SER A 895 27.61 1.02 -8.80
N TYR A 896 28.14 2.19 -8.41
CA TYR A 896 29.47 2.65 -8.79
C TYR A 896 30.55 2.28 -7.75
N GLY A 897 30.18 1.57 -6.68
CA GLY A 897 31.10 1.19 -5.61
C GLY A 897 31.31 2.28 -4.54
N LEU A 898 30.36 3.21 -4.42
CA LEU A 898 30.39 4.34 -3.49
C LEU A 898 29.26 4.26 -2.44
N SER A 899 28.91 3.05 -1.97
CA SER A 899 27.98 2.87 -0.84
C SER A 899 28.67 3.20 0.50
N PRO A 900 27.92 3.51 1.58
CA PRO A 900 28.50 3.73 2.90
C PRO A 900 29.36 2.54 3.38
N GLU A 901 28.92 1.31 3.15
CA GLU A 901 29.60 0.07 3.52
C GLU A 901 30.90 -0.16 2.72
N GLN A 902 31.08 0.54 1.60
CA GLN A 902 32.29 0.52 0.78
C GLN A 902 33.22 1.67 1.17
N LEU A 903 32.70 2.89 1.30
CA LEU A 903 33.48 4.08 1.65
C LEU A 903 34.00 4.03 3.10
N LEU A 904 33.28 3.40 4.03
CA LEU A 904 33.76 3.15 5.40
C LEU A 904 35.01 2.27 5.48
N LYS A 905 35.33 1.51 4.43
CA LYS A 905 36.58 0.72 4.35
C LYS A 905 37.77 1.57 3.90
N VAL A 906 37.52 2.74 3.31
CA VAL A 906 38.52 3.72 2.89
C VAL A 906 38.71 4.77 3.98
N ASN A 907 37.62 5.18 4.63
CA ASN A 907 37.59 6.16 5.71
C ASN A 907 36.50 5.81 6.74
N PRO A 908 36.85 5.26 7.92
CA PRO A 908 35.87 4.79 8.91
C PRO A 908 35.20 5.93 9.72
N ASN A 909 35.66 7.18 9.55
CA ASN A 909 35.15 8.36 10.25
C ASN A 909 34.26 9.23 9.34
N LEU A 910 34.04 8.84 8.09
CA LEU A 910 33.36 9.68 7.09
C LEU A 910 31.91 10.02 7.48
N ILE A 911 31.53 11.30 7.40
CA ILE A 911 30.13 11.74 7.55
C ILE A 911 29.43 11.69 6.20
N PHE A 912 28.31 10.97 6.09
CA PHE A 912 27.54 10.82 4.86
C PHE A 912 26.35 11.78 4.85
N ALA A 913 26.36 12.79 3.98
CA ALA A 913 25.29 13.79 3.86
C ALA A 913 24.44 13.54 2.61
N ASN A 914 23.19 13.11 2.80
CA ASN A 914 22.26 12.73 1.73
C ASN A 914 21.10 13.73 1.61
N MET A 915 20.91 14.30 0.42
CA MET A 915 19.69 14.99 0.04
C MET A 915 18.85 14.12 -0.90
N SER A 916 17.52 14.16 -0.76
CA SER A 916 16.59 13.43 -1.61
C SER A 916 15.25 14.17 -1.76
N ALA A 917 14.48 13.85 -2.79
CA ALA A 917 13.15 14.46 -2.96
C ALA A 917 12.16 13.97 -1.90
N PHE A 918 12.06 12.65 -1.69
CA PHE A 918 11.00 12.02 -0.90
C PHE A 918 11.48 11.33 0.39
N GLY A 919 12.76 11.42 0.72
CA GLY A 919 13.37 10.73 1.86
C GLY A 919 14.00 9.37 1.50
N PRO A 920 14.74 8.77 2.44
CA PRO A 920 15.36 7.46 2.25
C PRO A 920 14.38 6.28 2.30
N GLU A 921 13.19 6.48 2.89
CA GLU A 921 12.20 5.44 3.15
C GLU A 921 10.92 5.63 2.32
N GLY A 922 10.09 4.58 2.24
CA GLY A 922 8.80 4.58 1.54
C GLY A 922 8.90 4.33 0.02
N PRO A 923 7.75 4.08 -0.65
CA PRO A 923 7.72 3.65 -2.05
C PRO A 923 8.21 4.69 -3.06
N TRP A 924 8.32 5.97 -2.68
CA TRP A 924 8.78 7.05 -3.57
C TRP A 924 10.24 7.44 -3.33
N SER A 925 10.95 6.80 -2.39
CA SER A 925 12.39 7.01 -2.15
C SER A 925 13.22 6.93 -3.44
N GLY A 926 12.91 5.96 -4.32
CA GLY A 926 13.55 5.78 -5.63
C GLY A 926 13.05 6.69 -6.77
N ARG A 927 12.04 7.56 -6.55
CA ARG A 927 11.49 8.45 -7.58
C ARG A 927 12.35 9.71 -7.79
N ARG A 928 12.18 10.38 -8.94
CA ARG A 928 12.78 11.71 -9.21
C ARG A 928 11.88 12.81 -8.67
N GLY A 929 12.45 13.88 -8.15
CA GLY A 929 11.69 15.06 -7.73
C GLY A 929 12.58 16.29 -7.63
N TYR A 930 11.91 17.44 -7.64
CA TYR A 930 12.44 18.80 -7.46
C TYR A 930 11.42 19.54 -6.59
N ASP A 931 11.80 20.64 -5.94
CA ASP A 931 10.94 21.37 -4.99
C ASP A 931 9.51 21.60 -5.53
N SER A 932 9.38 22.31 -6.66
CA SER A 932 8.07 22.55 -7.29
C SER A 932 7.24 21.29 -7.63
N LEU A 933 7.85 20.12 -7.83
CA LEU A 933 7.12 18.86 -7.99
C LEU A 933 6.64 18.31 -6.63
N VAL A 934 7.46 18.45 -5.58
CA VAL A 934 7.09 18.11 -4.21
C VAL A 934 5.95 19.01 -3.73
N GLN A 935 5.98 20.32 -4.00
CA GLN A 935 4.84 21.22 -3.72
C GLN A 935 3.55 20.80 -4.44
N THR A 936 3.68 20.27 -5.66
CA THR A 936 2.54 19.86 -6.50
C THR A 936 1.87 18.58 -5.97
N CYS A 937 2.67 17.55 -5.65
CA CYS A 937 2.13 16.27 -5.20
C CYS A 937 1.75 16.23 -3.72
N SER A 938 2.18 17.20 -2.91
CA SER A 938 2.01 17.19 -1.45
C SER A 938 0.81 17.95 -0.90
N GLY A 939 0.01 18.63 -1.74
CA GLY A 939 -1.07 19.51 -1.28
C GLY A 939 -0.70 21.00 -1.21
N MET A 940 0.60 21.35 -1.18
CA MET A 940 1.01 22.75 -0.98
C MET A 940 0.44 23.71 -2.02
N ASN A 941 0.54 23.39 -3.31
CA ASN A 941 0.11 24.34 -4.33
C ASN A 941 -1.41 24.54 -4.39
N ILE A 942 -2.21 23.55 -3.99
CA ILE A 942 -3.67 23.75 -3.84
C ILE A 942 -3.93 24.66 -2.65
N SER A 943 -3.35 24.37 -1.48
CA SER A 943 -3.62 25.15 -0.27
C SER A 943 -3.14 26.61 -0.36
N GLU A 944 -2.03 26.87 -1.07
CA GLU A 944 -1.56 28.23 -1.35
C GLU A 944 -2.57 29.01 -2.24
N ALA A 945 -3.20 28.35 -3.23
CA ALA A 945 -4.22 28.95 -4.07
C ALA A 945 -5.55 29.18 -3.32
N GLU A 946 -5.93 28.24 -2.45
CA GLU A 946 -7.10 28.37 -1.55
C GLU A 946 -6.97 29.57 -0.61
N HIS A 947 -5.77 29.82 -0.05
CA HIS A 947 -5.51 30.99 0.80
C HIS A 947 -5.43 32.31 0.03
N ALA A 948 -4.95 32.30 -1.23
CA ALA A 948 -4.95 33.48 -2.09
C ALA A 948 -6.37 33.89 -2.53
N GLY A 949 -7.28 32.92 -2.70
CA GLY A 949 -8.69 33.17 -3.04
C GLY A 949 -8.95 33.59 -4.48
N GLU A 950 -7.92 33.65 -5.33
CA GLU A 950 -7.99 34.13 -6.73
C GLU A 950 -8.59 33.11 -7.73
N GLY A 951 -9.00 31.92 -7.25
CA GLY A 951 -9.63 30.88 -8.09
C GLY A 951 -8.66 30.06 -8.94
N GLU A 952 -7.35 30.18 -8.70
CA GLU A 952 -6.33 29.36 -9.34
C GLU A 952 -6.43 27.88 -8.92
N ALA A 953 -6.08 26.96 -9.83
CA ALA A 953 -6.01 25.54 -9.50
C ALA A 953 -4.78 25.17 -8.63
N ALA A 954 -3.69 25.93 -8.73
CA ALA A 954 -2.44 25.67 -8.00
C ALA A 954 -1.49 26.88 -8.04
N ARG A 955 -1.10 27.40 -6.87
CA ARG A 955 -0.16 28.53 -6.72
C ARG A 955 1.21 28.06 -6.21
N PRO A 956 2.34 28.37 -6.90
CA PRO A 956 3.68 28.08 -6.40
C PRO A 956 4.10 29.05 -5.29
N THR A 957 4.96 28.61 -4.37
CA THR A 957 5.60 29.51 -3.39
C THR A 957 6.57 30.50 -4.09
N PRO A 958 6.82 31.70 -3.52
CA PRO A 958 7.65 32.74 -4.15
C PRO A 958 9.13 32.33 -4.41
N CYS A 959 9.63 31.30 -3.72
CA CYS A 959 10.96 30.72 -3.90
C CYS A 959 10.93 29.18 -3.88
N GLN A 960 12.05 28.51 -4.19
CA GLN A 960 12.20 27.07 -3.91
C GLN A 960 12.50 26.89 -2.40
N ALA A 961 11.48 27.07 -1.56
CA ALA A 961 11.63 27.08 -0.10
C ALA A 961 12.06 25.72 0.49
N LEU A 962 11.68 24.62 -0.16
CA LEU A 962 12.03 23.26 0.26
C LEU A 962 13.48 22.93 -0.13
N ASP A 963 13.92 23.36 -1.32
CA ASP A 963 15.31 23.22 -1.75
C ASP A 963 16.23 24.04 -0.82
N HIS A 964 15.92 25.32 -0.59
CA HIS A 964 16.75 26.20 0.24
C HIS A 964 16.80 25.75 1.70
N ALA A 965 15.65 25.57 2.37
CA ALA A 965 15.64 25.11 3.76
C ALA A 965 16.22 23.70 3.91
N GLY A 966 15.96 22.80 2.96
CA GLY A 966 16.57 21.47 2.94
C GLY A 966 18.10 21.50 2.87
N GLY A 967 18.67 22.45 2.12
CA GLY A 967 20.12 22.66 2.05
C GLY A 967 20.73 23.15 3.37
N TYR A 968 20.13 24.16 4.01
CA TYR A 968 20.58 24.65 5.33
C TYR A 968 20.35 23.61 6.44
N PHE A 969 19.26 22.84 6.39
CA PHE A 969 19.01 21.72 7.30
C PHE A 969 20.04 20.59 7.12
N LEU A 970 20.43 20.26 5.89
CA LEU A 970 21.50 19.28 5.66
C LEU A 970 22.85 19.78 6.16
N ALA A 971 23.18 21.07 5.97
CA ALA A 971 24.39 21.68 6.53
C ALA A 971 24.38 21.65 8.07
N THR A 972 23.26 22.02 8.69
CA THR A 972 23.05 21.91 10.14
C THR A 972 23.27 20.48 10.62
N GLY A 973 22.69 19.49 9.94
CA GLY A 973 22.86 18.08 10.26
C GLY A 973 24.29 17.57 10.11
N VAL A 974 25.04 18.05 9.11
CA VAL A 974 26.48 17.77 8.94
C VAL A 974 27.29 18.32 10.11
N ILE A 975 27.05 19.58 10.49
CA ILE A 975 27.78 20.22 11.59
C ILE A 975 27.41 19.58 12.94
N ALA A 976 26.14 19.19 13.11
CA ALA A 976 25.69 18.41 14.27
C ALA A 976 26.32 17.01 14.32
N ALA A 977 26.45 16.33 13.17
CA ALA A 977 27.15 15.05 13.07
C ALA A 977 28.65 15.19 13.39
N LEU A 978 29.30 16.30 13.00
CA LEU A 978 30.68 16.61 13.36
C LEU A 978 30.83 16.87 14.87
N TYR A 979 29.89 17.62 15.48
CA TYR A 979 29.86 17.81 16.94
C TYR A 979 29.70 16.46 17.67
N ARG A 980 28.72 15.64 17.26
CA ARG A 980 28.49 14.32 17.86
C ARG A 980 29.64 13.35 17.61
N GLN A 981 30.31 13.42 16.46
CA GLN A 981 31.56 12.67 16.23
C GLN A 981 32.66 13.10 17.21
N ALA A 982 32.82 14.40 17.48
CA ALA A 982 33.83 14.87 18.42
C ALA A 982 33.57 14.45 19.89
N ILE A 983 32.31 14.18 20.27
CA ILE A 983 31.94 13.77 21.63
C ILE A 983 31.73 12.25 21.78
N GLU A 984 31.15 11.58 20.78
CA GLU A 984 30.72 10.17 20.81
C GLU A 984 31.49 9.24 19.85
N GLY A 985 32.31 9.81 18.96
CA GLY A 985 33.08 9.08 17.96
C GLY A 985 32.26 8.47 16.83
N GLY A 986 32.96 7.68 16.00
CA GLY A 986 32.39 6.90 14.90
C GLY A 986 31.94 7.72 13.67
N SER A 987 31.43 7.02 12.65
CA SER A 987 30.85 7.60 11.44
C SER A 987 29.35 7.85 11.61
N TRP A 988 28.86 8.91 10.94
CA TRP A 988 27.49 9.37 10.99
C TRP A 988 26.87 9.51 9.60
N LYS A 989 25.58 9.23 9.49
CA LYS A 989 24.76 9.51 8.32
C LYS A 989 23.73 10.58 8.65
N VAL A 990 23.67 11.58 7.78
CA VAL A 990 22.72 12.69 7.79
C VAL A 990 21.81 12.53 6.58
N ASP A 991 20.51 12.44 6.79
CA ASP A 991 19.54 12.45 5.69
C ASP A 991 18.57 13.63 5.86
N ALA A 992 18.44 14.41 4.79
CA ALA A 992 17.41 15.44 4.65
C ALA A 992 16.60 15.20 3.37
N SER A 993 15.39 15.76 3.29
CA SER A 993 14.60 15.68 2.07
C SER A 993 13.66 16.85 1.86
N LEU A 994 13.34 17.13 0.60
CA LEU A 994 12.39 18.17 0.21
C LEU A 994 10.99 17.89 0.80
N ALA A 995 10.55 16.63 0.79
CA ALA A 995 9.27 16.22 1.36
C ALA A 995 9.27 16.24 2.91
N GLY A 996 10.40 15.92 3.57
CA GLY A 996 10.54 16.14 5.02
C GLY A 996 10.50 17.63 5.39
N THR A 997 11.16 18.46 4.59
CA THR A 997 11.15 19.93 4.71
C THR A 997 9.74 20.50 4.50
N MET A 998 9.00 19.98 3.51
CA MET A 998 7.58 20.30 3.28
C MET A 998 6.70 19.92 4.47
N LYS A 999 6.86 18.71 4.99
CA LYS A 999 6.08 18.23 6.16
C LYS A 999 6.33 19.12 7.38
N TYR A 1000 7.58 19.52 7.59
CA TYR A 1000 7.95 20.46 8.66
C TYR A 1000 7.36 21.86 8.42
N LEU A 1001 7.53 22.47 7.24
CA LEU A 1001 6.96 23.77 6.88
C LEU A 1001 5.42 23.78 7.03
N ARG A 1002 4.73 22.75 6.55
CA ARG A 1002 3.28 22.57 6.74
C ARG A 1002 2.90 22.56 8.23
N SER A 1003 3.69 21.91 9.07
CA SER A 1003 3.43 21.85 10.52
C SER A 1003 3.62 23.19 11.24
N LEU A 1004 4.38 24.13 10.68
CA LEU A 1004 4.46 25.52 11.18
C LEU A 1004 3.15 26.30 11.00
N GLY A 1005 2.21 25.77 10.21
CA GLY A 1005 0.95 26.41 9.87
C GLY A 1005 1.08 27.49 8.79
N GLN A 1006 -0.08 28.05 8.43
CA GLN A 1006 -0.23 29.12 7.43
C GLN A 1006 -0.80 30.38 8.09
N TYR A 1007 -0.57 31.55 7.47
CA TYR A 1007 -1.15 32.81 7.89
C TYR A 1007 -2.67 32.84 7.63
N PRO A 1008 -3.48 33.50 8.48
CA PRO A 1008 -4.94 33.51 8.31
C PRO A 1008 -5.38 34.16 7.01
N GLY A 1009 -6.03 33.38 6.13
CA GLY A 1009 -6.53 33.85 4.84
C GLY A 1009 -5.44 34.46 3.96
N ALA A 1010 -5.73 35.61 3.34
CA ALA A 1010 -4.82 36.28 2.42
C ALA A 1010 -3.68 37.07 3.10
N THR A 1011 -3.64 37.18 4.44
CA THR A 1011 -2.69 38.06 5.16
C THR A 1011 -1.22 37.71 4.90
N GLY A 1012 -0.92 36.45 4.59
CA GLY A 1012 0.43 36.00 4.19
C GLY A 1012 0.95 36.63 2.90
N PHE A 1013 0.07 37.09 2.00
CA PHE A 1013 0.42 37.69 0.72
C PHE A 1013 0.63 39.22 0.77
N GLU A 1014 0.47 39.85 1.95
CA GLU A 1014 0.68 41.30 2.14
C GLU A 1014 2.16 41.72 2.16
N ALA A 1015 3.10 40.76 2.26
CA ALA A 1015 4.53 41.02 2.24
C ALA A 1015 5.07 41.40 0.85
N LYS A 1016 6.03 42.32 0.84
CA LYS A 1016 6.81 42.66 -0.36
C LYS A 1016 7.58 41.43 -0.87
N ASP A 1017 7.62 41.25 -2.18
CA ASP A 1017 8.52 40.28 -2.83
C ASP A 1017 9.82 40.91 -3.34
N PHE A 1018 10.83 40.07 -3.55
CA PHE A 1018 12.10 40.41 -4.20
C PHE A 1018 12.20 39.58 -5.49
N GLN A 1019 11.79 40.13 -6.63
CA GLN A 1019 11.68 39.41 -7.90
C GLN A 1019 12.85 39.66 -8.84
N LYS A 1020 13.48 40.83 -8.73
CA LYS A 1020 14.65 41.25 -9.51
C LYS A 1020 15.70 41.92 -8.60
N PRO A 1021 16.96 42.04 -9.04
CA PRO A 1021 18.02 42.66 -8.23
C PRO A 1021 17.69 44.07 -7.69
N ASP A 1022 17.00 44.91 -8.48
CA ASP A 1022 16.61 46.27 -8.07
C ASP A 1022 15.73 46.32 -6.80
N ASP A 1023 15.03 45.23 -6.48
CA ASP A 1023 14.11 45.18 -5.33
C ASP A 1023 14.89 45.02 -4.01
N VAL A 1024 16.16 44.63 -4.05
CA VAL A 1024 16.97 44.21 -2.91
C VAL A 1024 17.77 45.40 -2.34
N PRO A 1025 17.83 45.58 -1.00
CA PRO A 1025 18.68 46.60 -0.40
C PRO A 1025 20.16 46.41 -0.78
N GLN A 1026 20.79 47.45 -1.33
CA GLN A 1026 22.17 47.38 -1.85
C GLN A 1026 23.20 46.87 -0.83
N HIS A 1027 22.94 47.06 0.46
CA HIS A 1027 23.83 46.61 1.54
C HIS A 1027 23.76 45.09 1.82
N TYR A 1028 22.88 44.34 1.16
CA TYR A 1028 22.84 42.87 1.16
C TYR A 1028 23.71 42.24 0.05
N TYR A 1029 24.22 43.05 -0.88
CA TYR A 1029 25.14 42.59 -1.91
C TYR A 1029 26.61 42.62 -1.46
N GLU A 1030 27.37 41.64 -1.93
CA GLU A 1030 28.81 41.75 -2.12
C GLU A 1030 29.14 41.71 -3.62
N THR A 1031 30.24 42.34 -4.04
CA THR A 1031 30.76 42.25 -5.42
C THR A 1031 32.16 41.65 -5.39
N LYS A 1032 32.37 40.59 -6.17
CA LYS A 1032 33.64 39.85 -6.26
C LYS A 1032 33.88 39.38 -7.69
N ASP A 1033 35.16 39.31 -8.08
CA ASP A 1033 35.56 38.76 -9.38
C ASP A 1033 35.43 37.23 -9.40
N THR A 1034 35.07 36.68 -10.56
CA THR A 1034 34.87 35.25 -10.80
C THR A 1034 35.54 34.82 -12.10
N GLY A 1035 35.65 33.52 -12.35
CA GLY A 1035 36.05 32.97 -13.65
C GLY A 1035 35.06 33.24 -14.79
N PHE A 1036 34.01 34.01 -14.55
CA PHE A 1036 32.98 34.42 -15.51
C PHE A 1036 32.73 35.94 -15.52
N GLY A 1037 33.65 36.73 -14.96
CA GLY A 1037 33.51 38.19 -14.84
C GLY A 1037 33.11 38.65 -13.44
N ALA A 1038 32.71 39.92 -13.31
CA ALA A 1038 32.39 40.55 -12.04
C ALA A 1038 30.97 40.14 -11.58
N MET A 1039 30.87 39.52 -10.40
CA MET A 1039 29.62 39.04 -9.83
C MET A 1039 29.20 39.87 -8.63
N GLN A 1040 28.03 40.51 -8.72
CA GLN A 1040 27.34 41.13 -7.59
C GLN A 1040 26.27 40.15 -7.10
N ALA A 1041 26.40 39.63 -5.88
CA ALA A 1041 25.55 38.56 -5.35
C ALA A 1041 25.22 38.75 -3.86
N ILE A 1042 24.12 38.14 -3.42
CA ILE A 1042 23.66 38.22 -2.02
C ILE A 1042 24.75 37.62 -1.11
N ARG A 1043 25.22 38.39 -0.12
CA ARG A 1043 26.16 37.90 0.91
C ARG A 1043 25.44 36.92 1.86
N HIS A 1044 26.18 36.09 2.60
CA HIS A 1044 25.54 35.23 3.59
C HIS A 1044 24.86 36.05 4.69
N SER A 1045 23.67 35.63 5.13
CA SER A 1045 22.82 36.46 5.97
C SER A 1045 23.10 36.38 7.46
N ALA A 1046 23.76 35.33 7.92
CA ALA A 1046 24.27 35.22 9.29
C ALA A 1046 25.61 35.94 9.48
N THR A 1047 25.77 36.59 10.63
CA THR A 1047 27.07 37.09 11.12
C THR A 1047 27.46 36.35 12.39
N VAL A 1048 28.74 36.00 12.52
CA VAL A 1048 29.31 35.34 13.73
C VAL A 1048 30.39 36.25 14.32
N LYS A 1049 30.25 36.61 15.59
CA LYS A 1049 31.12 37.59 16.26
C LYS A 1049 32.59 37.12 16.26
N GLY A 1050 33.48 37.98 15.77
CA GLY A 1050 34.93 37.72 15.70
C GLY A 1050 35.37 36.82 14.53
N HIS A 1051 34.44 36.35 13.70
CA HIS A 1051 34.70 35.35 12.67
C HIS A 1051 34.27 35.83 11.28
N GLN A 1052 35.00 35.42 10.25
CA GLN A 1052 34.62 35.66 8.86
C GLN A 1052 33.53 34.68 8.43
N VAL A 1053 32.50 35.21 7.79
CA VAL A 1053 31.39 34.46 7.21
C VAL A 1053 31.13 34.98 5.80
N GLY A 1054 31.09 34.07 4.82
CA GLY A 1054 31.06 34.37 3.39
C GLY A 1054 32.09 33.55 2.62
N TRP A 1055 32.25 33.84 1.33
CA TRP A 1055 32.96 32.95 0.40
C TRP A 1055 34.29 33.55 -0.08
N ASP A 1056 35.41 32.88 0.23
CA ASP A 1056 36.76 33.24 -0.26
C ASP A 1056 36.97 32.79 -1.71
N VAL A 1057 36.57 31.54 -2.02
CA VAL A 1057 36.69 30.95 -3.35
C VAL A 1057 35.47 31.35 -4.19
N MET A 1058 35.71 31.95 -5.35
CA MET A 1058 34.66 32.34 -6.28
C MET A 1058 34.56 31.38 -7.48
N PRO A 1059 33.37 31.27 -8.13
CA PRO A 1059 33.10 30.29 -9.18
C PRO A 1059 34.02 30.41 -10.38
N LYS A 1060 34.30 29.28 -11.04
CA LYS A 1060 35.10 29.14 -12.26
C LYS A 1060 34.43 28.14 -13.21
N PRO A 1061 34.84 28.07 -14.50
CA PRO A 1061 34.43 26.98 -15.40
C PRO A 1061 34.66 25.60 -14.77
N LEU A 1062 33.75 24.66 -15.01
CA LEU A 1062 33.81 23.34 -14.37
C LEU A 1062 35.12 22.62 -14.68
N GLY A 1063 35.78 22.09 -13.65
CA GLY A 1063 37.10 21.45 -13.78
C GLY A 1063 38.30 22.42 -13.84
N SER A 1064 38.12 23.71 -13.53
CA SER A 1064 39.24 24.68 -13.48
C SER A 1064 40.18 24.49 -12.27
N ASP A 1065 39.75 23.77 -11.24
CA ASP A 1065 40.56 23.50 -10.04
C ASP A 1065 41.12 22.07 -10.07
N LYS A 1066 42.20 21.86 -9.31
CA LYS A 1066 42.80 20.54 -9.16
C LYS A 1066 42.06 19.69 -8.12
N ALA A 1067 42.08 18.38 -8.33
CA ALA A 1067 41.62 17.34 -7.41
C ALA A 1067 42.61 17.09 -6.24
N GLU A 1068 43.01 18.15 -5.53
CA GLU A 1068 43.87 18.08 -4.33
C GLU A 1068 43.24 18.90 -3.18
N TRP A 1069 43.35 18.44 -1.93
CA TRP A 1069 42.89 19.17 -0.73
C TRP A 1069 43.83 20.35 -0.41
N LEU A 1070 43.28 21.40 0.23
CA LEU A 1070 44.07 22.48 0.86
C LEU A 1070 44.67 22.04 2.21
#